data_AF-A0A7K3EF25-F1
#
_entry.id   AF-A0A7K3EF25-F1
#
_cell.length_a   1.000
_cell.length_b   1.000
_cell.length_c   1.000
_cell.angle_alpha   90.00
_cell.angle_beta   90.00
_cell.angle_gamma   90.00
#
_symmetry.space_group_name_H-M   'P 1'
#
loop_
_entity.id
_entity.type
_entity.pdbx_description
1 polymer ?
#
loop_
_entity_poly.entity_id
_entity_poly.type
_entity_poly.pdbx_seq_one_letter_code
_entity_poly.pdbx_strand_id
1 'polypeptide(L)'
;MTVMGRPLLPLRQFVLKMHSRCDLACDHCYVYEHADQSWRGRPRVMSDLVLRATAERVAEHAKTHGLAAVHVVLHGGEPLLAGRARLRAAAVELRAALDGVCELDLRIHTNAVTLDERFLDLFDEFGIKVGVSLDGDRAANDLHRRYADGRSSHDRVLGAVALLGRPRYRHLFAGLLCTIDLRNDPVAVHDALAGLAPPRVDFLLPHATWDEPPARPEDDVDGTAYARWLLAVHDRWTETGRPMEVRVFDSVLRTLRGESSLTESLGLDPADLAVIETDGTFEQADSLKTAHAGAPATGLDVFAHSLDEVAAHPGIVARQQGLDGLAAQCRSCPVVRSCGGGLYAHRYRSGGSGFANPSVYCSDLLSLITDLRDRHMTDQCVQPALAEAHLDELATGCGSDTTVDLLGRHQLALVRELLGHVRHTTTRTPAGGDAEDAQEAWQTLTALDSAAPEAVDTVLAHPYVRPWALSSLGVRPPTRPAAGKAGDAGGTAPAEPAGGGSETAATATRGIAEIAAAAAVRAGRPAAVVVPVRDGLLRLPSLGTLAVGAGAGRAVVRAGADGFTVHADDRTYTVARNEPADPAWQGSRRFELDGWSVTLEDTDPWRACHGHPAHPRLTEGEAEAWRADLTRAWAWIRRELPRYAPGIAAGLRVITPLLPSPEGADISSAARDAFGAVAIARPAAPETLALLLVHEFQHVKLGAVLDLADLYDPACDTLFYAPWRPDPRPLEGLLQGTYAHLAVVDFWLARWRSGGGQGAETRFSRWRDQTAEAVETLAGSGALTQAGGRFVAGLRRALPADEVSADARRAARRVADEHRRTVLP
;
A
#
# COMPACT_ATOMS: atom_id res chain seq x y z
N MET A 1 31.56 -21.49 12.83
CA MET A 1 31.85 -20.05 12.57
C MET A 1 32.48 -19.95 11.20
N THR A 2 31.99 -19.05 10.34
CA THR A 2 32.63 -18.82 9.02
C THR A 2 33.96 -18.08 9.19
N VAL A 3 34.79 -18.06 8.13
CA VAL A 3 36.08 -17.35 8.05
C VAL A 3 35.99 -15.85 8.43
N MET A 4 34.79 -15.29 8.53
CA MET A 4 34.51 -13.89 8.89
C MET A 4 33.75 -13.70 10.22
N GLY A 5 33.69 -14.71 11.10
CA GLY A 5 33.07 -14.59 12.42
C GLY A 5 31.54 -14.51 12.44
N ARG A 6 30.86 -14.70 11.31
CA ARG A 6 29.39 -14.82 11.23
C ARG A 6 28.95 -16.27 11.53
N PRO A 7 27.76 -16.48 12.14
CA PRO A 7 27.18 -17.81 12.27
C PRO A 7 26.99 -18.44 10.89
N LEU A 8 27.17 -19.77 10.82
CA LEU A 8 26.96 -20.54 9.59
C LEU A 8 25.48 -20.47 9.21
N LEU A 9 25.17 -20.18 7.95
CA LEU A 9 23.79 -20.20 7.46
C LEU A 9 23.46 -21.60 6.94
N PRO A 10 22.41 -22.26 7.47
CA PRO A 10 22.09 -23.62 7.08
C PRO A 10 21.52 -23.65 5.66
N LEU A 11 21.95 -24.66 4.89
CA LEU A 11 21.37 -25.00 3.60
C LEU A 11 19.97 -25.60 3.77
N ARG A 12 19.03 -25.19 2.91
CA ARG A 12 17.63 -25.63 2.95
C ARG A 12 17.15 -26.18 1.60
N GLN A 13 17.88 -25.89 0.53
CA GLN A 13 17.54 -26.31 -0.82
C GLN A 13 18.61 -27.27 -1.35
N PHE A 14 18.17 -28.39 -1.91
CA PHE A 14 19.05 -29.42 -2.45
C PHE A 14 18.59 -29.84 -3.85
N VAL A 15 19.46 -29.63 -4.84
CA VAL A 15 19.19 -30.05 -6.24
C VAL A 15 19.95 -31.34 -6.50
N LEU A 16 19.21 -32.44 -6.66
CA LEU A 16 19.77 -33.78 -6.83
C LEU A 16 19.76 -34.17 -8.30
N LYS A 17 20.92 -34.42 -8.88
CA LYS A 17 21.08 -34.86 -10.27
C LYS A 17 20.79 -36.36 -10.36
N MET A 18 19.58 -36.71 -10.74
CA MET A 18 19.14 -38.10 -10.91
C MET A 18 19.72 -38.74 -12.18
N HIS A 19 19.91 -37.92 -13.21
CA HIS A 19 20.50 -38.31 -14.48
C HIS A 19 21.44 -37.19 -14.98
N SER A 20 22.52 -37.51 -15.69
CA SER A 20 23.46 -36.49 -16.21
C SER A 20 23.34 -36.25 -17.72
N ARG A 21 22.49 -37.01 -18.43
CA ARG A 21 22.22 -36.85 -19.87
C ARG A 21 20.77 -36.41 -20.10
N CYS A 22 20.51 -35.80 -21.25
CA CYS A 22 19.20 -35.37 -21.69
C CYS A 22 18.84 -36.05 -23.02
N ASP A 23 17.55 -36.22 -23.29
CA ASP A 23 17.00 -36.70 -24.56
C ASP A 23 16.63 -35.56 -25.52
N LEU A 24 16.79 -34.30 -25.09
CA LEU A 24 16.79 -33.10 -25.94
C LEU A 24 18.21 -32.52 -26.08
N ALA A 25 18.42 -31.78 -27.16
CA ALA A 25 19.67 -31.10 -27.49
C ALA A 25 19.44 -29.59 -27.56
N CYS A 26 19.04 -28.99 -26.43
CA CYS A 26 18.81 -27.55 -26.35
C CYS A 26 20.14 -26.79 -26.47
N ASP A 27 20.25 -25.94 -27.49
CA ASP A 27 21.44 -25.12 -27.77
C ASP A 27 21.69 -24.00 -26.73
N HIS A 28 20.67 -23.62 -25.95
CA HIS A 28 20.80 -22.69 -24.82
C HIS A 28 21.06 -23.37 -23.47
N CYS A 29 21.29 -24.69 -23.46
CA CYS A 29 21.46 -25.41 -22.20
C CYS A 29 22.81 -25.11 -21.56
N TYR A 30 22.80 -24.33 -20.47
CA TYR A 30 24.00 -23.99 -19.71
C TYR A 30 24.76 -25.19 -19.11
N VAL A 31 24.14 -26.37 -19.04
CA VAL A 31 24.83 -27.60 -18.59
C VAL A 31 25.65 -28.23 -19.72
N TYR A 32 25.18 -28.14 -20.97
CA TYR A 32 25.76 -28.86 -22.10
C TYR A 32 26.58 -27.98 -23.04
N GLU A 33 26.26 -26.68 -23.13
CA GLU A 33 26.80 -25.77 -24.15
C GLU A 33 27.72 -24.68 -23.59
N HIS A 34 27.71 -24.43 -22.27
CA HIS A 34 28.51 -23.36 -21.67
C HIS A 34 29.90 -23.83 -21.19
N ALA A 35 30.65 -22.93 -20.55
CA ALA A 35 32.05 -23.12 -20.21
C ALA A 35 32.38 -24.39 -19.41
N ASP A 36 31.54 -24.78 -18.45
CA ASP A 36 31.73 -26.03 -17.70
C ASP A 36 31.19 -27.25 -18.46
N GLN A 37 32.07 -28.25 -18.65
CA GLN A 37 31.77 -29.48 -19.39
C GLN A 37 31.95 -30.73 -18.51
N SER A 38 31.89 -30.55 -17.18
CA SER A 38 32.14 -31.62 -16.19
C SER A 38 31.15 -32.78 -16.31
N TRP A 39 29.92 -32.51 -16.79
CA TRP A 39 28.87 -33.52 -17.02
C TRP A 39 29.35 -34.70 -17.87
N ARG A 40 30.30 -34.50 -18.78
CA ARG A 40 30.85 -35.54 -19.67
C ARG A 40 31.49 -36.69 -18.88
N GLY A 41 32.16 -36.35 -17.77
CA GLY A 41 32.83 -37.31 -16.90
C GLY A 41 31.94 -37.93 -15.83
N ARG A 42 30.74 -37.39 -15.60
CA ARG A 42 29.84 -37.86 -14.54
C ARG A 42 29.12 -39.16 -14.91
N PRO A 43 28.82 -40.04 -13.93
CA PRO A 43 27.94 -41.20 -14.13
C PRO A 43 26.61 -40.81 -14.77
N ARG A 44 25.99 -41.71 -15.54
CA ARG A 44 24.70 -41.40 -16.17
C ARG A 44 23.56 -41.29 -15.18
N VAL A 45 23.53 -42.17 -14.19
CA VAL A 45 22.44 -42.32 -13.22
C VAL A 45 23.04 -42.29 -11.81
N MET A 46 22.37 -41.63 -10.88
CA MET A 46 22.76 -41.67 -9.47
C MET A 46 22.57 -43.08 -8.86
N SER A 47 23.59 -43.59 -8.19
CA SER A 47 23.57 -44.93 -7.57
C SER A 47 22.80 -44.97 -6.24
N ASP A 48 22.40 -46.17 -5.79
CA ASP A 48 21.73 -46.35 -4.48
C ASP A 48 22.63 -45.92 -3.32
N LEU A 49 23.93 -46.17 -3.44
CA LEU A 49 24.93 -45.77 -2.46
C LEU A 49 24.99 -44.24 -2.30
N VAL A 50 24.99 -43.52 -3.43
CA VAL A 50 24.98 -42.04 -3.43
C VAL A 50 23.65 -41.50 -2.91
N LEU A 51 22.51 -42.07 -3.32
CA LEU A 51 21.19 -41.65 -2.86
C LEU A 51 21.06 -41.75 -1.34
N ARG A 52 21.44 -42.90 -0.78
CA ARG A 52 21.40 -43.13 0.66
C ARG A 52 22.30 -42.15 1.41
N ALA A 53 23.55 -42.01 0.98
CA ALA A 53 24.49 -41.05 1.59
C ALA A 53 23.94 -39.62 1.51
N THR A 54 23.33 -39.23 0.39
CA THR A 54 22.71 -37.91 0.23
C THR A 54 21.56 -37.71 1.22
N ALA A 55 20.66 -38.68 1.34
CA ALA A 55 19.52 -38.61 2.27
C ALA A 55 19.98 -38.52 3.73
N GLU A 56 20.99 -39.32 4.11
CA GLU A 56 21.61 -39.28 5.44
C GLU A 56 22.24 -37.91 5.73
N ARG A 57 22.97 -37.32 4.78
CA ARG A 57 23.57 -35.98 4.92
C ARG A 57 22.53 -34.88 5.07
N VAL A 58 21.46 -34.90 4.27
CA VAL A 58 20.37 -33.92 4.36
C VAL A 58 19.65 -34.01 5.71
N ALA A 59 19.36 -35.23 6.19
CA ALA A 59 18.72 -35.44 7.49
C ALA A 59 19.63 -35.03 8.67
N GLU A 60 20.92 -35.35 8.61
CA GLU A 60 21.92 -34.92 9.58
C GLU A 60 21.95 -33.38 9.71
N HIS A 61 21.99 -32.69 8.58
CA HIS A 61 21.99 -31.24 8.50
C HIS A 61 20.69 -30.63 9.04
N ALA A 62 19.54 -31.15 8.59
CA ALA A 62 18.23 -30.67 9.01
C ALA A 62 18.03 -30.82 10.52
N LYS A 63 18.45 -31.95 11.09
CA LYS A 63 18.40 -32.21 12.53
C LYS A 63 19.32 -31.28 13.32
N THR A 64 20.56 -31.10 12.85
CA THR A 64 21.57 -30.26 13.51
C THR A 64 21.11 -28.81 13.64
N HIS A 65 20.44 -28.29 12.61
CA HIS A 65 19.96 -26.89 12.58
C HIS A 65 18.48 -26.72 12.94
N GLY A 66 17.79 -27.80 13.32
CA GLY A 66 16.36 -27.76 13.67
C GLY A 66 15.48 -27.18 12.55
N LEU A 67 15.75 -27.55 11.30
CA LEU A 67 15.02 -27.02 10.15
C LEU A 67 13.57 -27.53 10.18
N ALA A 68 12.60 -26.62 10.01
CA ALA A 68 11.19 -27.01 9.93
C ALA A 68 10.86 -27.78 8.62
N ALA A 69 11.56 -27.46 7.54
CA ALA A 69 11.37 -28.07 6.24
C ALA A 69 12.64 -27.96 5.38
N VAL A 70 12.80 -28.92 4.47
CA VAL A 70 13.81 -28.92 3.40
C VAL A 70 13.14 -29.06 2.02
N HIS A 71 13.72 -28.40 1.03
CA HIS A 71 13.26 -28.45 -0.36
C HIS A 71 14.23 -29.27 -1.19
N VAL A 72 13.75 -30.37 -1.76
CA VAL A 72 14.56 -31.26 -2.61
C VAL A 72 14.00 -31.24 -4.02
N VAL A 73 14.84 -30.89 -4.99
CA VAL A 73 14.49 -30.87 -6.42
C VAL A 73 15.25 -31.98 -7.13
N LEU A 74 14.52 -33.00 -7.58
CA LEU A 74 15.02 -34.00 -8.50
C LEU A 74 15.22 -33.34 -9.87
N HIS A 75 16.45 -33.38 -10.35
CA HIS A 75 16.89 -32.66 -11.55
C HIS A 75 17.91 -33.49 -12.33
N GLY A 76 18.53 -32.88 -13.33
CA GLY A 76 19.76 -33.31 -13.98
C GLY A 76 19.50 -33.89 -15.34
N GLY A 77 20.28 -33.45 -16.33
CA GLY A 77 19.95 -33.60 -17.76
C GLY A 77 18.45 -33.59 -17.97
N GLU A 78 17.90 -34.78 -18.21
CA GLU A 78 16.49 -35.09 -17.98
C GLU A 78 16.31 -36.15 -16.86
N PRO A 79 15.72 -35.82 -15.69
CA PRO A 79 15.63 -36.75 -14.57
C PRO A 79 14.69 -37.94 -14.82
N LEU A 80 13.70 -37.83 -15.70
CA LEU A 80 12.81 -38.96 -16.02
C LEU A 80 13.56 -40.13 -16.68
N LEU A 81 14.72 -39.87 -17.30
CA LEU A 81 15.59 -40.90 -17.87
C LEU A 81 16.21 -41.83 -16.81
N ALA A 82 16.26 -41.41 -15.54
CA ALA A 82 16.65 -42.30 -14.44
C ALA A 82 15.65 -43.47 -14.26
N GLY A 83 14.41 -43.30 -14.73
CA GLY A 83 13.36 -44.30 -14.69
C GLY A 83 12.60 -44.36 -13.36
N ARG A 84 11.36 -44.84 -13.42
CA ARG A 84 10.42 -44.89 -12.28
C ARG A 84 10.98 -45.58 -11.04
N ALA A 85 11.70 -46.70 -11.21
CA ALA A 85 12.27 -47.44 -10.08
C ALA A 85 13.30 -46.61 -9.31
N ARG A 86 14.13 -45.83 -10.03
CA ARG A 86 15.16 -44.98 -9.45
C ARG A 86 14.56 -43.75 -8.77
N LEU A 87 13.55 -43.11 -9.38
CA LEU A 87 12.83 -41.99 -8.76
C LEU A 87 12.05 -42.43 -7.51
N ARG A 88 11.45 -43.63 -7.54
CA ARG A 88 10.84 -44.25 -6.35
C ARG A 88 11.86 -44.46 -5.25
N ALA A 89 13.01 -45.05 -5.57
CA ALA A 89 14.08 -45.26 -4.59
C ALA A 89 14.51 -43.94 -3.94
N ALA A 90 14.73 -42.88 -4.74
CA ALA A 90 15.05 -41.56 -4.21
C ALA A 90 13.97 -41.01 -3.25
N ALA A 91 12.70 -41.09 -3.63
CA ALA A 91 11.60 -40.63 -2.79
C ALA A 91 11.48 -41.43 -1.48
N VAL A 92 11.67 -42.75 -1.53
CA VAL A 92 11.66 -43.63 -0.35
C VAL A 92 12.81 -43.30 0.58
N GLU A 93 14.04 -43.22 0.07
CA GLU A 93 15.24 -42.94 0.88
C GLU A 93 15.15 -41.56 1.54
N LEU A 94 14.77 -40.52 0.79
CA LEU A 94 14.62 -39.16 1.33
C LEU A 94 13.52 -39.08 2.40
N ARG A 95 12.35 -39.69 2.15
CA ARG A 95 11.27 -39.70 3.14
C ARG A 95 11.64 -40.48 4.39
N ALA A 96 12.27 -41.64 4.24
CA ALA A 96 12.70 -42.46 5.38
C ALA A 96 13.76 -41.74 6.22
N ALA A 97 14.72 -41.04 5.60
CA ALA A 97 15.76 -40.32 6.31
C ALA A 97 15.23 -39.07 7.05
N LEU A 98 14.21 -38.40 6.50
CA LEU A 98 13.66 -37.15 7.04
C LEU A 98 12.44 -37.34 7.94
N ASP A 99 11.90 -38.56 8.04
CA ASP A 99 10.77 -38.88 8.91
C ASP A 99 11.11 -38.57 10.39
N GLY A 100 10.23 -37.82 11.05
CA GLY A 100 10.46 -37.32 12.41
C GLY A 100 11.59 -36.28 12.55
N VAL A 101 12.22 -35.83 11.45
CA VAL A 101 13.25 -34.80 11.45
C VAL A 101 12.69 -33.45 11.00
N CYS A 102 12.11 -33.39 9.79
CA CYS A 102 11.50 -32.17 9.24
C CYS A 102 10.57 -32.48 8.06
N GLU A 103 9.80 -31.49 7.61
CA GLU A 103 8.97 -31.64 6.41
C GLU A 103 9.81 -31.70 5.12
N LEU A 104 9.43 -32.58 4.20
CA LEU A 104 10.07 -32.72 2.88
C LEU A 104 9.16 -32.18 1.77
N ASP A 105 9.55 -31.07 1.15
CA ASP A 105 8.94 -30.60 -0.10
C ASP A 105 9.73 -31.14 -1.30
N LEU A 106 9.25 -32.25 -1.86
CA LEU A 106 9.88 -32.95 -2.97
C LEU A 106 9.31 -32.48 -4.31
N ARG A 107 10.19 -32.07 -5.22
CA ARG A 107 9.83 -31.57 -6.56
C ARG A 107 10.69 -32.23 -7.64
N ILE A 108 10.25 -32.17 -8.88
CA ILE A 108 11.00 -32.57 -10.06
C ILE A 108 10.88 -31.50 -11.15
N HIS A 109 11.99 -31.16 -11.80
CA HIS A 109 11.99 -30.32 -13.01
C HIS A 109 12.34 -31.18 -14.22
N THR A 110 11.49 -31.17 -15.24
CA THR A 110 11.59 -32.05 -16.40
C THR A 110 11.26 -31.32 -17.70
N ASN A 111 11.82 -31.75 -18.81
CA ASN A 111 11.39 -31.39 -20.16
C ASN A 111 10.05 -32.06 -20.55
N ALA A 112 9.56 -32.99 -19.73
CA ALA A 112 8.29 -33.69 -19.81
C ALA A 112 8.06 -34.59 -21.05
N VAL A 113 9.02 -34.76 -21.95
CA VAL A 113 8.78 -35.48 -23.23
C VAL A 113 8.48 -36.98 -23.05
N THR A 114 8.96 -37.56 -21.93
CA THR A 114 8.69 -38.94 -21.51
C THR A 114 7.69 -39.04 -20.35
N LEU A 115 7.09 -37.93 -19.91
CA LEU A 115 6.14 -37.95 -18.80
C LEU A 115 4.85 -38.69 -19.23
N ASP A 116 4.46 -39.69 -18.43
CA ASP A 116 3.28 -40.53 -18.64
C ASP A 116 2.48 -40.69 -17.35
N GLU A 117 1.28 -41.28 -17.43
CA GLU A 117 0.42 -41.52 -16.26
C GLU A 117 1.09 -42.35 -15.17
N ARG A 118 2.02 -43.25 -15.52
CA ARG A 118 2.71 -44.10 -14.54
C ARG A 118 3.76 -43.33 -13.74
N PHE A 119 4.39 -42.31 -14.34
CA PHE A 119 5.19 -41.35 -13.58
C PHE A 119 4.29 -40.50 -12.69
N LEU A 120 3.15 -40.03 -13.18
CA LEU A 120 2.22 -39.23 -12.39
C LEU A 120 1.62 -40.02 -11.21
N ASP A 121 1.32 -41.31 -11.38
CA ASP A 121 0.89 -42.20 -10.29
C ASP A 121 1.97 -42.35 -9.22
N LEU A 122 3.24 -42.46 -9.63
CA LEU A 122 4.37 -42.47 -8.70
C LEU A 122 4.51 -41.13 -7.97
N PHE A 123 4.33 -40.02 -8.68
CA PHE A 123 4.45 -38.69 -8.11
C PHE A 123 3.31 -38.37 -7.16
N ASP A 124 2.10 -38.83 -7.45
CA ASP A 124 0.92 -38.79 -6.56
C ASP A 124 1.20 -39.54 -5.26
N GLU A 125 1.72 -40.78 -5.34
CA GLU A 125 2.07 -41.60 -4.18
C GLU A 125 3.05 -40.91 -3.23
N PHE A 126 4.02 -40.18 -3.77
CA PHE A 126 5.08 -39.52 -2.98
C PHE A 126 4.93 -37.99 -2.91
N GLY A 127 3.80 -37.42 -3.34
CA GLY A 127 3.57 -35.96 -3.35
C GLY A 127 4.64 -35.16 -4.10
N ILE A 128 5.20 -35.69 -5.19
CA ILE A 128 6.27 -35.04 -5.97
C ILE A 128 5.65 -34.01 -6.92
N LYS A 129 5.94 -32.73 -6.70
CA LYS A 129 5.43 -31.66 -7.56
C LYS A 129 6.28 -31.50 -8.83
N VAL A 130 5.65 -31.27 -9.98
CA VAL A 130 6.27 -31.29 -11.30
C VAL A 130 6.34 -29.89 -11.91
N GLY A 131 7.56 -29.38 -12.10
CA GLY A 131 7.84 -28.21 -12.93
C GLY A 131 8.20 -28.65 -14.36
N VAL A 132 7.57 -28.06 -15.36
CA VAL A 132 7.75 -28.42 -16.77
C VAL A 132 8.45 -27.31 -17.51
N SER A 133 9.53 -27.63 -18.23
CA SER A 133 10.19 -26.64 -19.10
C SER A 133 9.45 -26.49 -20.43
N LEU A 134 9.03 -25.26 -20.75
CA LEU A 134 8.32 -24.92 -21.98
C LEU A 134 8.52 -23.43 -22.27
N ASP A 135 9.06 -23.09 -23.46
CA ASP A 135 9.47 -21.71 -23.78
C ASP A 135 8.38 -20.91 -24.53
N GLY A 136 7.13 -21.40 -24.57
CA GLY A 136 5.99 -20.71 -25.17
C GLY A 136 5.21 -21.56 -26.17
N ASP A 137 4.79 -20.93 -27.26
CA ASP A 137 4.18 -21.63 -28.38
C ASP A 137 5.20 -22.51 -29.13
N ARG A 138 4.76 -23.18 -30.20
CA ARG A 138 5.64 -24.05 -30.98
C ARG A 138 6.82 -23.28 -31.55
N ALA A 139 6.59 -22.08 -32.07
CA ALA A 139 7.62 -21.28 -32.72
C ALA A 139 8.72 -20.93 -31.72
N ALA A 140 8.34 -20.46 -30.53
CA ALA A 140 9.26 -20.13 -29.45
C ALA A 140 9.99 -21.36 -28.90
N ASN A 141 9.27 -22.45 -28.64
CA ASN A 141 9.86 -23.68 -28.11
C ASN A 141 10.86 -24.31 -29.09
N ASP A 142 10.50 -24.39 -30.37
CA ASP A 142 11.31 -25.04 -31.40
C ASP A 142 12.54 -24.23 -31.82
N LEU A 143 12.71 -22.99 -31.34
CA LEU A 143 13.99 -22.29 -31.48
C LEU A 143 15.12 -23.06 -30.78
N HIS A 144 14.83 -23.69 -29.65
CA HIS A 144 15.86 -24.27 -28.78
C HIS A 144 15.57 -25.72 -28.37
N ARG A 145 14.35 -26.04 -27.95
CA ARG A 145 14.00 -27.31 -27.30
C ARG A 145 13.70 -28.42 -28.32
N ARG A 146 14.72 -28.82 -29.07
CA ARG A 146 14.62 -29.85 -30.11
C ARG A 146 15.30 -31.15 -29.70
N TYR A 147 14.84 -32.26 -30.28
CA TYR A 147 15.59 -33.50 -30.27
C TYR A 147 16.91 -33.33 -31.04
N ALA A 148 17.88 -34.20 -30.79
CA ALA A 148 19.17 -34.17 -31.49
C ALA A 148 19.06 -34.31 -33.03
N ASP A 149 17.95 -34.87 -33.53
CA ASP A 149 17.64 -34.96 -34.96
C ASP A 149 16.85 -33.76 -35.51
N GLY A 150 16.67 -32.71 -34.70
CA GLY A 150 15.98 -31.48 -35.08
C GLY A 150 14.46 -31.52 -34.95
N ARG A 151 13.85 -32.67 -34.60
CA ARG A 151 12.39 -32.73 -34.40
C ARG A 151 11.96 -31.89 -33.21
N SER A 152 10.75 -31.33 -33.32
CA SER A 152 10.08 -30.60 -32.24
C SER A 152 9.76 -31.49 -31.04
N SER A 153 9.96 -30.96 -29.84
CA SER A 153 9.48 -31.58 -28.58
C SER A 153 8.06 -31.12 -28.20
N HIS A 154 7.58 -30.03 -28.79
CA HIS A 154 6.43 -29.24 -28.31
C HIS A 154 5.16 -30.07 -28.08
N ASP A 155 4.75 -30.89 -29.04
CA ASP A 155 3.54 -31.72 -28.92
C ASP A 155 3.61 -32.71 -27.76
N ARG A 156 4.80 -33.25 -27.49
CA ARG A 156 5.02 -34.18 -26.38
C ARG A 156 4.88 -33.46 -25.05
N VAL A 157 5.44 -32.26 -24.94
CA VAL A 157 5.33 -31.41 -23.75
C VAL A 157 3.88 -31.00 -23.51
N LEU A 158 3.15 -30.56 -24.54
CA LEU A 158 1.72 -30.22 -24.42
C LEU A 158 0.87 -31.43 -23.99
N GLY A 159 1.15 -32.61 -24.54
CA GLY A 159 0.51 -33.85 -24.09
C GLY A 159 0.73 -34.13 -22.61
N ALA A 160 1.96 -33.93 -22.13
CA ALA A 160 2.32 -34.10 -20.71
C ALA A 160 1.65 -33.05 -19.80
N VAL A 161 1.60 -31.79 -20.22
CA VAL A 161 0.90 -30.71 -19.48
C VAL A 161 -0.61 -30.99 -19.44
N ALA A 162 -1.20 -31.51 -20.52
CA ALA A 162 -2.59 -31.92 -20.53
C ALA A 162 -2.87 -33.08 -19.55
N LEU A 163 -1.94 -34.02 -19.37
CA LEU A 163 -2.04 -35.05 -18.32
C LEU A 163 -2.02 -34.43 -16.91
N LEU A 164 -1.07 -33.52 -16.66
CA LEU A 164 -0.97 -32.78 -15.40
C LEU A 164 -2.21 -31.91 -15.12
N GLY A 165 -2.87 -31.39 -16.16
CA GLY A 165 -4.09 -30.59 -16.06
C GLY A 165 -5.33 -31.38 -15.65
N ARG A 166 -5.32 -32.72 -15.70
CA ARG A 166 -6.47 -33.54 -15.30
C ARG A 166 -6.74 -33.41 -13.80
N PRO A 167 -8.01 -33.43 -13.35
CA PRO A 167 -8.36 -33.26 -11.93
C PRO A 167 -7.58 -34.15 -10.96
N ARG A 168 -7.27 -35.39 -11.37
CA ARG A 168 -6.49 -36.34 -10.58
C ARG A 168 -5.07 -35.86 -10.29
N TYR A 169 -4.39 -35.25 -11.26
CA TYR A 169 -2.97 -34.88 -11.17
C TYR A 169 -2.74 -33.37 -11.02
N ARG A 170 -3.79 -32.56 -11.04
CA ARG A 170 -3.68 -31.08 -11.03
C ARG A 170 -2.90 -30.53 -9.84
N HIS A 171 -2.97 -31.21 -8.69
CA HIS A 171 -2.27 -30.85 -7.47
C HIS A 171 -0.75 -31.10 -7.54
N LEU A 172 -0.29 -31.94 -8.47
CA LEU A 172 1.13 -32.19 -8.74
C LEU A 172 1.75 -31.10 -9.61
N PHE A 173 0.95 -30.38 -10.40
CA PHE A 173 1.49 -29.40 -11.33
C PHE A 173 2.06 -28.20 -10.57
N ALA A 174 3.38 -28.00 -10.61
CA ALA A 174 4.07 -26.92 -9.90
C ALA A 174 4.15 -25.63 -10.73
N GLY A 175 4.09 -25.74 -12.05
CA GLY A 175 4.19 -24.60 -12.96
C GLY A 175 5.07 -24.87 -14.18
N LEU A 176 5.27 -23.82 -14.98
CA LEU A 176 6.09 -23.82 -16.19
C LEU A 176 7.36 -23.00 -15.99
N LEU A 177 8.48 -23.48 -16.56
CA LEU A 177 9.75 -22.77 -16.61
C LEU A 177 10.05 -22.40 -18.07
N CYS A 178 10.10 -21.09 -18.36
CA CYS A 178 10.24 -20.53 -19.70
C CYS A 178 11.54 -19.73 -19.79
N THR A 179 12.49 -20.17 -20.61
CA THR A 179 13.69 -19.36 -20.91
C THR A 179 13.32 -18.25 -21.89
N ILE A 180 13.68 -17.01 -21.56
CA ILE A 180 13.39 -15.85 -22.39
C ILE A 180 14.32 -15.82 -23.62
N ASP A 181 13.74 -15.60 -24.80
CA ASP A 181 14.46 -15.29 -26.03
C ASP A 181 13.79 -14.09 -26.72
N LEU A 182 14.59 -13.05 -27.02
CA LEU A 182 14.11 -11.77 -27.55
C LEU A 182 13.58 -11.84 -28.99
N ARG A 183 13.80 -12.95 -29.71
CA ARG A 183 13.21 -13.18 -31.04
C ARG A 183 11.74 -13.56 -30.95
N ASN A 184 11.27 -13.97 -29.78
CA ASN A 184 9.88 -14.32 -29.55
C ASN A 184 9.05 -13.09 -29.13
N ASP A 185 7.83 -13.01 -29.65
CA ASP A 185 6.86 -12.03 -29.16
C ASP A 185 6.48 -12.34 -27.69
N PRO A 186 6.75 -11.42 -26.74
CA PRO A 186 6.42 -11.63 -25.33
C PRO A 186 4.95 -11.94 -25.09
N VAL A 187 4.05 -11.30 -25.82
CA VAL A 187 2.60 -11.45 -25.65
C VAL A 187 2.15 -12.84 -26.13
N ALA A 188 2.64 -13.27 -27.30
CA ALA A 188 2.35 -14.61 -27.81
C ALA A 188 2.86 -15.73 -26.88
N VAL A 189 4.07 -15.58 -26.34
CA VAL A 189 4.63 -16.52 -25.35
C VAL A 189 3.77 -16.54 -24.09
N HIS A 190 3.44 -15.38 -23.53
CA HIS A 190 2.56 -15.28 -22.36
C HIS A 190 1.22 -15.98 -22.60
N ASP A 191 0.53 -15.65 -23.69
CA ASP A 191 -0.81 -16.16 -23.99
C ASP A 191 -0.80 -17.68 -24.23
N ALA A 192 0.23 -18.19 -24.90
CA ALA A 192 0.41 -19.63 -25.10
C ALA A 192 0.60 -20.39 -23.78
N LEU A 193 1.40 -19.85 -22.86
CA LEU A 193 1.61 -20.46 -21.54
C LEU A 193 0.38 -20.33 -20.65
N ALA A 194 -0.27 -19.17 -20.62
CA ALA A 194 -1.48 -18.91 -19.84
C ALA A 194 -2.65 -19.79 -20.30
N GLY A 195 -2.77 -20.07 -21.60
CA GLY A 195 -3.77 -20.97 -22.16
C GLY A 195 -3.70 -22.41 -21.64
N LEU A 196 -2.58 -22.82 -21.04
CA LEU A 196 -2.41 -24.12 -20.39
C LEU A 196 -2.87 -24.13 -18.92
N ALA A 197 -3.37 -22.99 -18.42
CA ALA A 197 -3.81 -22.76 -17.05
C ALA A 197 -2.81 -23.27 -15.98
N PRO A 198 -1.50 -22.96 -16.08
CA PRO A 198 -0.52 -23.33 -15.06
C PRO A 198 -0.81 -22.59 -13.75
N PRO A 199 -0.46 -23.18 -12.57
CA PRO A 199 -0.58 -22.44 -11.32
C PRO A 199 0.43 -21.30 -11.23
N ARG A 200 1.59 -21.46 -11.88
CA ARG A 200 2.68 -20.49 -11.88
C ARG A 200 3.51 -20.59 -13.15
N VAL A 201 4.04 -19.47 -13.61
CA VAL A 201 5.08 -19.39 -14.66
C VAL A 201 6.33 -18.71 -14.11
N ASP A 202 7.49 -19.22 -14.50
CA ASP A 202 8.79 -18.65 -14.23
C ASP A 202 9.48 -18.25 -15.53
N PHE A 203 9.60 -16.94 -15.78
CA PHE A 203 10.33 -16.39 -16.91
C PHE A 203 11.80 -16.20 -16.51
N LEU A 204 12.66 -17.02 -17.10
CA LEU A 204 14.08 -17.13 -16.77
C LEU A 204 14.91 -16.33 -17.76
N LEU A 205 15.71 -15.39 -17.25
CA LEU A 205 16.77 -14.77 -18.06
C LEU A 205 17.77 -15.85 -18.49
N PRO A 206 18.19 -15.89 -19.77
CA PRO A 206 19.19 -16.83 -20.20
C PRO A 206 20.49 -16.62 -19.40
N HIS A 207 21.20 -17.70 -19.09
CA HIS A 207 22.47 -17.53 -18.41
C HIS A 207 23.48 -16.85 -19.34
N ALA A 208 24.15 -15.82 -18.84
CA ALA A 208 25.13 -15.04 -19.58
C ALA A 208 26.18 -14.50 -18.60
N THR A 209 27.32 -14.07 -19.11
CA THR A 209 28.41 -13.45 -18.33
C THR A 209 28.96 -12.24 -19.05
N TRP A 210 29.86 -11.47 -18.45
CA TRP A 210 30.49 -10.36 -19.17
C TRP A 210 31.45 -10.83 -20.28
N ASP A 211 31.94 -12.07 -20.20
CA ASP A 211 32.76 -12.65 -21.26
C ASP A 211 31.90 -13.11 -22.44
N GLU A 212 30.70 -13.62 -22.14
CA GLU A 212 29.68 -14.06 -23.10
C GLU A 212 28.37 -13.33 -22.80
N PRO A 213 28.23 -12.06 -23.23
CA PRO A 213 27.08 -11.23 -22.90
C PRO A 213 25.79 -11.77 -23.54
N PRO A 214 24.63 -11.46 -22.95
CA PRO A 214 23.35 -11.94 -23.48
C PRO A 214 23.10 -11.39 -24.88
N ALA A 215 22.44 -12.19 -25.72
CA ALA A 215 22.03 -11.74 -27.05
C ALA A 215 21.08 -10.54 -26.92
N ARG A 216 21.37 -9.47 -27.68
CA ARG A 216 20.58 -8.24 -27.73
C ARG A 216 20.44 -7.76 -29.17
N PRO A 217 19.31 -7.15 -29.55
CA PRO A 217 19.17 -6.44 -30.81
C PRO A 217 20.20 -5.31 -30.97
N GLU A 218 20.62 -5.00 -32.20
CA GLU A 218 21.60 -3.93 -32.48
C GLU A 218 21.10 -2.53 -32.05
N ASP A 219 19.79 -2.35 -31.99
CA ASP A 219 19.13 -1.11 -31.57
C ASP A 219 18.88 -1.02 -30.05
N ASP A 220 19.31 -2.00 -29.24
CA ASP A 220 19.19 -2.00 -27.77
C ASP A 220 20.26 -1.09 -27.11
N VAL A 221 20.24 0.20 -27.45
CA VAL A 221 21.24 1.19 -27.04
C VAL A 221 21.32 1.43 -25.54
N ASP A 222 20.23 1.23 -24.80
CA ASP A 222 20.18 1.39 -23.33
C ASP A 222 20.37 0.06 -22.56
N GLY A 223 20.44 -1.06 -23.27
CA GLY A 223 20.61 -2.39 -22.68
C GLY A 223 19.39 -2.87 -21.90
N THR A 224 18.16 -2.51 -22.31
CA THR A 224 16.92 -2.83 -21.59
C THR A 224 15.98 -3.78 -22.32
N ALA A 225 16.42 -4.43 -23.41
CA ALA A 225 15.53 -5.29 -24.21
C ALA A 225 14.85 -6.42 -23.42
N TYR A 226 15.52 -7.04 -22.45
CA TYR A 226 14.90 -8.07 -21.61
C TYR A 226 13.91 -7.48 -20.62
N ALA A 227 14.16 -6.28 -20.09
CA ALA A 227 13.19 -5.55 -19.28
C ALA A 227 11.94 -5.20 -20.08
N ARG A 228 12.10 -4.65 -21.30
CA ARG A 228 10.97 -4.35 -22.19
C ARG A 228 10.15 -5.58 -22.51
N TRP A 229 10.81 -6.72 -22.77
CA TRP A 229 10.15 -8.00 -22.99
C TRP A 229 9.32 -8.43 -21.77
N LEU A 230 9.92 -8.41 -20.57
CA LEU A 230 9.23 -8.76 -19.32
C LEU A 230 8.11 -7.79 -18.96
N LEU A 231 8.27 -6.49 -19.21
CA LEU A 231 7.24 -5.48 -18.98
C LEU A 231 6.06 -5.65 -19.94
N ALA A 232 6.29 -6.03 -21.20
CA ALA A 232 5.21 -6.38 -22.12
C ALA A 232 4.42 -7.61 -21.62
N VAL A 233 5.11 -8.63 -21.08
CA VAL A 233 4.45 -9.76 -20.42
C VAL A 233 3.66 -9.31 -19.19
N HIS A 234 4.21 -8.43 -18.35
CA HIS A 234 3.54 -7.90 -17.17
C HIS A 234 2.25 -7.15 -17.52
N ASP A 235 2.29 -6.33 -18.57
CA ASP A 235 1.16 -5.53 -19.02
C ASP A 235 0.04 -6.45 -19.51
N ARG A 236 0.38 -7.43 -20.36
CA ARG A 236 -0.55 -8.46 -20.81
C ARG A 236 -1.13 -9.29 -19.66
N TRP A 237 -0.29 -9.69 -18.72
CA TRP A 237 -0.68 -10.46 -17.53
C TRP A 237 -1.68 -9.67 -16.67
N THR A 238 -1.47 -8.36 -16.51
CA THR A 238 -2.38 -7.47 -15.76
C THR A 238 -3.69 -7.25 -16.51
N GLU A 239 -3.64 -6.96 -17.81
CA GLU A 239 -4.82 -6.76 -18.68
C GLU A 239 -5.76 -7.98 -18.69
N THR A 240 -5.19 -9.18 -18.60
CA THR A 240 -5.95 -10.44 -18.60
C THR A 240 -6.40 -10.90 -17.21
N GLY A 241 -6.26 -10.04 -16.18
CA GLY A 241 -6.73 -10.32 -14.83
C GLY A 241 -5.81 -11.25 -14.03
N ARG A 242 -4.51 -11.30 -14.37
CA ARG A 242 -3.47 -12.08 -13.69
C ARG A 242 -3.83 -13.57 -13.55
N PRO A 243 -3.99 -14.30 -14.68
CA PRO A 243 -4.60 -15.65 -14.68
C PRO A 243 -3.78 -16.74 -13.98
N MET A 244 -2.52 -16.47 -13.66
CA MET A 244 -1.60 -17.33 -12.91
C MET A 244 -0.58 -16.50 -12.13
N GLU A 245 0.15 -17.11 -11.20
CA GLU A 245 1.31 -16.46 -10.57
C GLU A 245 2.49 -16.34 -11.55
N VAL A 246 3.25 -15.24 -11.45
CA VAL A 246 4.47 -15.04 -12.24
C VAL A 246 5.64 -14.73 -11.31
N ARG A 247 6.56 -15.69 -11.15
CA ARG A 247 7.56 -15.68 -10.07
C ARG A 247 8.41 -14.42 -10.05
N VAL A 248 8.89 -13.97 -11.21
CA VAL A 248 9.78 -12.79 -11.30
C VAL A 248 9.07 -11.51 -10.84
N PHE A 249 7.80 -11.32 -11.19
CA PHE A 249 7.02 -10.16 -10.75
C PHE A 249 6.74 -10.23 -9.25
N ASP A 250 6.34 -11.40 -8.74
CA ASP A 250 6.13 -11.61 -7.31
C ASP A 250 7.39 -11.31 -6.50
N SER A 251 8.56 -11.80 -6.93
CA SER A 251 9.85 -11.52 -6.28
C SER A 251 10.17 -10.02 -6.24
N VAL A 252 9.95 -9.29 -7.34
CA VAL A 252 10.16 -7.83 -7.36
C VAL A 252 9.18 -7.12 -6.43
N LEU A 253 7.88 -7.43 -6.51
CA LEU A 253 6.86 -6.79 -5.67
C LEU A 253 7.06 -7.05 -4.17
N ARG A 254 7.49 -8.27 -3.79
CA ARG A 254 7.83 -8.62 -2.40
C ARG A 254 9.03 -7.81 -1.90
N THR A 255 10.10 -7.74 -2.68
CA THR A 255 11.31 -7.00 -2.27
C THR A 255 11.08 -5.49 -2.21
N LEU A 256 10.18 -4.94 -3.02
CA LEU A 256 9.73 -3.54 -2.90
C LEU A 256 9.00 -3.25 -1.59
N ARG A 257 8.39 -4.28 -0.96
CA ARG A 257 7.76 -4.20 0.37
C ARG A 257 8.74 -4.52 1.51
N GLY A 258 10.02 -4.74 1.20
CA GLY A 258 11.02 -5.14 2.18
C GLY A 258 10.96 -6.61 2.60
N GLU A 259 10.19 -7.44 1.87
CA GLU A 259 10.11 -8.88 2.11
C GLU A 259 11.18 -9.67 1.32
N SER A 260 11.37 -10.94 1.68
CA SER A 260 12.21 -11.88 0.93
C SER A 260 11.73 -12.08 -0.51
N SER A 261 12.70 -12.16 -1.45
CA SER A 261 12.47 -12.47 -2.86
C SER A 261 12.07 -13.92 -3.12
N LEU A 262 12.32 -14.81 -2.15
CA LEU A 262 12.17 -16.27 -2.26
C LEU A 262 13.03 -16.92 -3.36
N THR A 263 14.08 -16.23 -3.83
CA THR A 263 14.98 -16.73 -4.89
C THR A 263 16.38 -16.13 -4.76
N GLU A 264 17.41 -16.87 -5.16
CA GLU A 264 18.77 -16.33 -5.23
C GLU A 264 19.00 -15.37 -6.42
N SER A 265 18.08 -15.32 -7.38
CA SER A 265 18.26 -14.51 -8.60
C SER A 265 18.01 -13.01 -8.38
N LEU A 266 17.29 -12.65 -7.31
CA LEU A 266 16.86 -11.31 -6.94
C LEU A 266 16.91 -11.18 -5.41
N GLY A 267 17.06 -9.96 -4.91
CA GLY A 267 17.12 -9.68 -3.47
C GLY A 267 18.49 -9.94 -2.84
N LEU A 268 18.64 -9.51 -1.58
CA LEU A 268 19.89 -9.61 -0.82
C LEU A 268 19.94 -10.83 0.11
N ASP A 269 18.90 -11.67 0.09
CA ASP A 269 18.83 -12.84 0.95
C ASP A 269 19.96 -13.82 0.62
N PRO A 270 20.54 -14.46 1.65
CA PRO A 270 21.66 -15.36 1.46
C PRO A 270 21.23 -16.61 0.70
N ALA A 271 22.08 -17.06 -0.22
CA ALA A 271 21.84 -18.32 -0.91
C ALA A 271 22.04 -19.52 0.05
N ASP A 272 21.06 -20.43 0.06
CA ASP A 272 20.98 -21.60 0.95
C ASP A 272 20.83 -22.93 0.18
N LEU A 273 21.37 -22.96 -1.04
CA LEU A 273 21.29 -24.07 -2.00
C LEU A 273 22.63 -24.82 -2.13
N ALA A 274 22.55 -26.14 -2.24
CA ALA A 274 23.62 -27.00 -2.76
C ALA A 274 23.12 -27.95 -3.87
N VAL A 275 24.01 -28.26 -4.82
CA VAL A 275 23.77 -29.25 -5.88
C VAL A 275 24.49 -30.54 -5.50
N ILE A 276 23.85 -31.68 -5.73
CA ILE A 276 24.42 -33.01 -5.56
C ILE A 276 24.43 -33.71 -6.91
N GLU A 277 25.63 -33.90 -7.46
CA GLU A 277 25.83 -34.55 -8.75
C GLU A 277 25.61 -36.07 -8.69
N THR A 278 25.48 -36.71 -9.84
CA THR A 278 25.18 -38.17 -9.95
C THR A 278 26.19 -39.10 -9.27
N ASP A 279 27.44 -38.66 -9.05
CA ASP A 279 28.48 -39.39 -8.31
C ASP A 279 28.56 -39.02 -6.82
N GLY A 280 27.71 -38.11 -6.35
CA GLY A 280 27.66 -37.67 -4.96
C GLY A 280 28.59 -36.51 -4.63
N THR A 281 29.26 -35.89 -5.61
CA THR A 281 29.99 -34.65 -5.32
C THR A 281 29.03 -33.51 -5.04
N PHE A 282 29.37 -32.68 -4.05
CA PHE A 282 28.69 -31.44 -3.78
C PHE A 282 29.20 -30.35 -4.73
N GLU A 283 28.28 -29.64 -5.34
CA GLU A 283 28.53 -28.45 -6.15
C GLU A 283 27.78 -27.25 -5.56
N GLN A 284 28.28 -26.05 -5.86
CA GLN A 284 27.54 -24.80 -5.71
C GLN A 284 26.37 -24.77 -6.71
N ALA A 285 25.68 -23.63 -6.84
CA ALA A 285 24.56 -23.52 -7.78
C ALA A 285 24.98 -23.83 -9.22
N ASP A 286 24.13 -24.59 -9.91
CA ASP A 286 24.29 -25.02 -11.31
C ASP A 286 24.56 -23.86 -12.28
N SER A 287 23.99 -22.69 -12.02
CA SER A 287 24.17 -21.49 -12.85
C SER A 287 25.63 -21.08 -13.01
N LEU A 288 26.50 -21.43 -12.07
CA LEU A 288 27.94 -21.17 -12.13
C LEU A 288 28.64 -21.92 -13.26
N LYS A 289 28.07 -22.99 -13.80
CA LYS A 289 28.60 -23.69 -15.00
C LYS A 289 28.76 -22.76 -16.21
N THR A 290 28.05 -21.62 -16.20
CA THR A 290 28.17 -20.53 -17.20
C THR A 290 29.44 -19.69 -17.06
N ALA A 291 30.03 -19.61 -15.86
CA ALA A 291 31.15 -18.71 -15.59
C ALA A 291 32.47 -19.18 -16.21
N HIS A 292 32.93 -20.37 -15.81
CA HIS A 292 34.14 -20.99 -16.34
C HIS A 292 34.14 -22.49 -16.01
N ALA A 293 35.05 -23.25 -16.64
CA ALA A 293 35.24 -24.67 -16.31
C ALA A 293 35.55 -24.87 -14.82
N GLY A 294 34.82 -25.78 -14.17
CA GLY A 294 34.95 -26.11 -12.75
C GLY A 294 34.40 -25.06 -11.78
N ALA A 295 33.77 -23.98 -12.24
CA ALA A 295 33.23 -22.92 -11.38
C ALA A 295 32.33 -23.40 -10.21
N PRO A 296 31.42 -24.38 -10.38
CA PRO A 296 30.58 -24.83 -9.28
C PRO A 296 31.29 -25.80 -8.31
N ALA A 297 32.49 -26.29 -8.62
CA ALA A 297 33.15 -27.33 -7.83
C ALA A 297 33.43 -26.87 -6.39
N THR A 298 33.14 -27.74 -5.43
CA THR A 298 33.51 -27.53 -4.01
C THR A 298 34.69 -28.42 -3.57
N GLY A 299 34.95 -29.50 -4.31
CA GLY A 299 35.89 -30.55 -3.90
C GLY A 299 35.37 -31.48 -2.79
N LEU A 300 34.10 -31.35 -2.40
CA LEU A 300 33.46 -32.13 -1.34
C LEU A 300 32.50 -33.17 -1.93
N ASP A 301 32.20 -34.21 -1.15
CA ASP A 301 31.28 -35.29 -1.51
C ASP A 301 30.48 -35.81 -0.31
N VAL A 302 29.37 -36.48 -0.60
CA VAL A 302 28.42 -37.01 0.40
C VAL A 302 29.02 -38.07 1.33
N PHE A 303 30.10 -38.73 0.92
CA PHE A 303 30.70 -39.83 1.69
C PHE A 303 31.65 -39.34 2.76
N ALA A 304 32.46 -38.34 2.44
CA ALA A 304 33.51 -37.84 3.32
C ALA A 304 33.12 -36.56 4.07
N HIS A 305 32.12 -35.79 3.60
CA HIS A 305 31.88 -34.44 4.09
C HIS A 305 30.43 -34.20 4.50
N SER A 306 30.24 -33.37 5.53
CA SER A 306 28.96 -32.87 6.00
C SER A 306 28.46 -31.70 5.15
N LEU A 307 27.14 -31.44 5.19
CA LEU A 307 26.57 -30.24 4.56
C LEU A 307 26.97 -28.94 5.28
N ASP A 308 27.42 -29.01 6.54
CA ASP A 308 27.99 -27.86 7.25
C ASP A 308 29.35 -27.45 6.69
N GLU A 309 30.16 -28.43 6.28
CA GLU A 309 31.42 -28.15 5.55
C GLU A 309 31.12 -27.54 4.18
N VAL A 310 30.07 -28.01 3.50
CA VAL A 310 29.61 -27.40 2.24
C VAL A 310 29.12 -25.97 2.47
N ALA A 311 28.31 -25.72 3.49
CA ALA A 311 27.83 -24.40 3.85
C ALA A 311 28.98 -23.44 4.22
N ALA A 312 30.06 -23.96 4.77
CA ALA A 312 31.26 -23.21 5.12
C ALA A 312 32.21 -22.98 3.93
N HIS A 313 31.97 -23.62 2.78
CA HIS A 313 32.80 -23.51 1.59
C HIS A 313 32.89 -22.03 1.13
N PRO A 314 34.09 -21.50 0.82
CA PRO A 314 34.26 -20.09 0.47
C PRO A 314 33.37 -19.62 -0.68
N GLY A 315 33.13 -20.48 -1.68
CA GLY A 315 32.23 -20.18 -2.80
C GLY A 315 30.77 -20.03 -2.38
N ILE A 316 30.29 -20.84 -1.42
CA ILE A 316 28.92 -20.71 -0.88
C ILE A 316 28.82 -19.43 -0.04
N VAL A 317 29.77 -19.22 0.87
CA VAL A 317 29.83 -18.05 1.74
C VAL A 317 29.91 -16.74 0.94
N ALA A 318 30.60 -16.73 -0.20
CA ALA A 318 30.70 -15.56 -1.08
C ALA A 318 29.32 -15.08 -1.59
N ARG A 319 28.32 -15.96 -1.65
CA ARG A 319 26.93 -15.65 -2.06
C ARG A 319 26.01 -15.32 -0.89
N GLN A 320 26.53 -15.33 0.33
CA GLN A 320 25.82 -15.01 1.57
C GLN A 320 26.26 -13.67 2.19
N GLN A 321 27.12 -12.92 1.49
CA GLN A 321 27.68 -11.65 1.96
C GLN A 321 26.68 -10.49 1.92
N GLY A 322 25.54 -10.67 1.24
CA GLY A 322 24.56 -9.61 1.03
C GLY A 322 25.18 -8.40 0.32
N LEU A 323 24.88 -7.19 0.81
CA LEU A 323 25.34 -5.94 0.21
C LEU A 323 26.87 -5.78 0.21
N ASP A 324 27.56 -6.33 1.22
CA ASP A 324 29.01 -6.19 1.39
C ASP A 324 29.80 -6.87 0.26
N GLY A 325 29.24 -7.95 -0.31
CA GLY A 325 29.84 -8.75 -1.38
C GLY A 325 29.57 -8.24 -2.80
N LEU A 326 28.98 -7.06 -2.95
CA LEU A 326 28.64 -6.47 -4.25
C LEU A 326 29.66 -5.40 -4.70
N ALA A 327 29.73 -5.18 -6.02
CA ALA A 327 30.54 -4.14 -6.63
C ALA A 327 30.17 -2.74 -6.11
N ALA A 328 31.11 -1.79 -6.13
CA ALA A 328 30.89 -0.44 -5.61
C ALA A 328 29.64 0.25 -6.20
N GLN A 329 29.41 0.10 -7.50
CA GLN A 329 28.22 0.60 -8.19
C GLN A 329 26.90 0.03 -7.64
N CYS A 330 26.88 -1.26 -7.29
CA CYS A 330 25.69 -1.90 -6.74
C CYS A 330 25.40 -1.39 -5.33
N ARG A 331 26.45 -1.20 -4.50
CA ARG A 331 26.29 -0.73 -3.11
C ARG A 331 25.69 0.67 -3.00
N SER A 332 25.84 1.50 -4.02
CA SER A 332 25.22 2.84 -4.11
C SER A 332 23.93 2.87 -4.94
N CYS A 333 23.48 1.74 -5.48
CA CYS A 333 22.33 1.70 -6.38
C CYS A 333 21.00 1.72 -5.58
N PRO A 334 20.02 2.56 -5.94
CA PRO A 334 18.77 2.71 -5.18
C PRO A 334 17.88 1.46 -5.17
N VAL A 335 18.01 0.59 -6.17
CA VAL A 335 17.21 -0.65 -6.28
C VAL A 335 17.95 -1.90 -5.80
N VAL A 336 19.17 -1.77 -5.23
CA VAL A 336 20.02 -2.91 -4.90
C VAL A 336 19.39 -3.91 -3.93
N ARG A 337 18.52 -3.44 -3.04
CA ARG A 337 17.77 -4.30 -2.12
C ARG A 337 16.82 -5.24 -2.82
N SER A 338 16.30 -4.84 -3.99
CA SER A 338 15.41 -5.65 -4.83
C SER A 338 16.17 -6.47 -5.86
N CYS A 339 17.20 -5.91 -6.52
CA CYS A 339 17.95 -6.66 -7.53
C CYS A 339 19.01 -7.61 -6.94
N GLY A 340 19.59 -7.31 -5.77
CA GLY A 340 20.68 -8.11 -5.19
C GLY A 340 22.01 -8.07 -5.95
N GLY A 341 22.13 -7.20 -6.96
CA GLY A 341 23.19 -7.27 -7.96
C GLY A 341 22.96 -8.31 -9.06
N GLY A 342 21.76 -8.92 -9.11
CA GLY A 342 21.39 -10.02 -10.00
C GLY A 342 22.01 -11.36 -9.59
N LEU A 343 21.70 -12.41 -10.35
CA LEU A 343 22.23 -13.75 -10.10
C LEU A 343 23.76 -13.74 -10.13
N TYR A 344 24.39 -14.39 -9.14
CA TYR A 344 25.85 -14.35 -8.94
C TYR A 344 26.65 -14.73 -10.20
N ALA A 345 26.22 -15.76 -10.94
CA ALA A 345 26.85 -16.20 -12.18
C ALA A 345 26.87 -15.12 -13.27
N HIS A 346 25.83 -14.27 -13.32
CA HIS A 346 25.70 -13.19 -14.32
C HIS A 346 26.68 -12.03 -14.11
N ARG A 347 27.48 -12.06 -13.04
CA ARG A 347 28.46 -11.03 -12.69
C ARG A 347 29.88 -11.41 -13.11
N TYR A 348 30.06 -12.63 -13.62
CA TYR A 348 31.38 -13.14 -13.93
C TYR A 348 32.02 -12.37 -15.10
N ARG A 349 33.30 -12.05 -14.96
CA ARG A 349 34.18 -11.55 -16.02
C ARG A 349 35.59 -12.10 -15.82
N SER A 350 36.20 -12.60 -16.88
CA SER A 350 37.63 -12.94 -16.91
C SER A 350 38.51 -11.67 -16.78
N GLY A 351 39.80 -11.85 -16.51
CA GLY A 351 40.75 -10.72 -16.47
C GLY A 351 40.81 -9.91 -15.16
N GLY A 352 40.38 -10.50 -14.03
CA GLY A 352 40.80 -10.06 -12.69
C GLY A 352 39.70 -9.56 -11.74
N SER A 353 38.52 -9.18 -12.25
CA SER A 353 37.38 -8.77 -11.41
C SER A 353 36.50 -9.94 -10.95
N GLY A 354 36.53 -11.06 -11.66
CA GLY A 354 35.78 -12.27 -11.31
C GLY A 354 34.29 -11.97 -11.17
N PHE A 355 33.71 -12.25 -10.00
CA PHE A 355 32.29 -12.02 -9.70
C PHE A 355 31.98 -10.64 -9.09
N ALA A 356 32.98 -9.77 -8.93
CA ALA A 356 32.85 -8.45 -8.31
C ALA A 356 32.40 -7.37 -9.31
N ASN A 357 31.44 -7.69 -10.17
CA ASN A 357 30.84 -6.80 -11.16
C ASN A 357 29.32 -6.70 -10.92
N PRO A 358 28.64 -5.66 -11.44
CA PRO A 358 27.20 -5.71 -11.64
C PRO A 358 26.82 -6.91 -12.54
N SER A 359 25.59 -7.38 -12.46
CA SER A 359 25.06 -8.36 -13.42
C SER A 359 25.14 -7.82 -14.85
N VAL A 360 25.34 -8.69 -15.84
CA VAL A 360 25.19 -8.35 -17.27
C VAL A 360 23.78 -7.92 -17.66
N TYR A 361 22.80 -8.16 -16.79
CA TYR A 361 21.43 -7.65 -16.90
C TYR A 361 21.19 -6.42 -16.01
N CYS A 362 22.24 -5.70 -15.58
CA CYS A 362 22.07 -4.58 -14.62
C CYS A 362 21.09 -3.52 -15.12
N SER A 363 21.16 -3.12 -16.40
CA SER A 363 20.24 -2.15 -17.00
C SER A 363 18.81 -2.68 -17.05
N ASP A 364 18.62 -3.94 -17.46
CA ASP A 364 17.30 -4.57 -17.48
C ASP A 364 16.69 -4.67 -16.08
N LEU A 365 17.44 -5.16 -15.10
CA LEU A 365 16.95 -5.29 -13.73
C LEU A 365 16.61 -3.92 -13.13
N LEU A 366 17.39 -2.89 -13.43
CA LEU A 366 17.12 -1.52 -13.00
C LEU A 366 15.80 -1.00 -13.59
N SER A 367 15.62 -1.13 -14.91
CA SER A 367 14.37 -0.73 -15.60
C SER A 367 13.19 -1.54 -15.07
N LEU A 368 13.25 -2.87 -15.11
CA LEU A 368 12.17 -3.74 -14.64
C LEU A 368 11.70 -3.40 -13.23
N ILE A 369 12.63 -3.24 -12.27
CA ILE A 369 12.27 -2.95 -10.87
C ILE A 369 11.70 -1.54 -10.73
N THR A 370 12.30 -0.55 -11.41
CA THR A 370 11.84 0.84 -11.36
C THR A 370 10.46 0.98 -11.97
N ASP A 371 10.25 0.41 -13.16
CA ASP A 371 8.98 0.47 -13.89
C ASP A 371 7.89 -0.32 -13.17
N LEU A 372 8.18 -1.50 -12.62
CA LEU A 372 7.22 -2.24 -11.79
C LEU A 372 6.91 -1.51 -10.48
N ARG A 373 7.89 -0.86 -9.85
CA ARG A 373 7.65 -0.02 -8.67
C ARG A 373 6.74 1.14 -9.04
N ASP A 374 7.02 1.85 -10.11
CA ASP A 374 6.27 3.05 -10.49
C ASP A 374 4.85 2.65 -10.94
N ARG A 375 4.69 1.53 -11.65
CA ARG A 375 3.39 0.91 -11.94
C ARG A 375 2.67 0.48 -10.67
N HIS A 376 3.34 -0.17 -9.72
CA HIS A 376 2.74 -0.62 -8.47
C HIS A 376 2.37 0.55 -7.54
N MET A 377 3.19 1.59 -7.47
CA MET A 377 2.87 2.83 -6.78
C MET A 377 1.72 3.54 -7.49
N THR A 378 1.64 3.49 -8.82
CA THR A 378 0.46 3.94 -9.55
C THR A 378 -0.75 3.06 -9.23
N ASP A 379 -0.62 1.73 -9.11
CA ASP A 379 -1.69 0.79 -8.76
C ASP A 379 -2.14 0.95 -7.28
N GLN A 380 -1.23 1.41 -6.39
CA GLN A 380 -1.51 1.72 -4.98
C GLN A 380 -2.04 3.16 -4.78
N CYS A 381 -1.59 4.12 -5.60
CA CYS A 381 -2.12 5.49 -5.69
C CYS A 381 -3.46 5.52 -6.44
N VAL A 382 -3.71 4.55 -7.32
CA VAL A 382 -5.05 4.19 -7.80
C VAL A 382 -5.73 3.39 -6.68
N GLN A 383 -5.90 4.05 -5.54
CA GLN A 383 -7.15 3.92 -4.80
C GLN A 383 -8.28 4.05 -5.83
N PRO A 384 -9.34 3.22 -5.82
CA PRO A 384 -10.29 3.23 -6.91
C PRO A 384 -10.78 4.67 -7.06
N ALA A 385 -10.49 5.25 -8.24
CA ALA A 385 -11.04 6.53 -8.63
C ALA A 385 -12.54 6.45 -8.34
N LEU A 386 -13.11 7.55 -7.86
CA LEU A 386 -14.51 7.56 -7.42
C LEU A 386 -15.39 7.14 -8.61
N ALA A 387 -15.75 5.86 -8.65
CA ALA A 387 -16.45 5.28 -9.80
C ALA A 387 -17.77 6.03 -10.05
N GLU A 388 -18.27 6.00 -11.28
CA GLU A 388 -19.49 6.73 -11.63
C GLU A 388 -20.67 6.40 -10.70
N ALA A 389 -20.77 5.15 -10.24
CA ALA A 389 -21.79 4.73 -9.28
C ALA A 389 -21.65 5.40 -7.90
N HIS A 390 -20.42 5.57 -7.40
CA HIS A 390 -20.16 6.30 -6.15
C HIS A 390 -20.48 7.79 -6.33
N LEU A 391 -20.15 8.37 -7.49
CA LEU A 391 -20.44 9.77 -7.79
C LEU A 391 -21.96 10.02 -7.85
N ASP A 392 -22.71 9.11 -8.48
CA ASP A 392 -24.16 9.15 -8.53
C ASP A 392 -24.80 9.03 -7.15
N GLU A 393 -24.27 8.13 -6.32
CA GLU A 393 -24.75 7.95 -4.96
C GLU A 393 -24.55 9.22 -4.14
N LEU A 394 -23.35 9.81 -4.18
CA LEU A 394 -23.06 11.07 -3.51
C LEU A 394 -23.90 12.21 -4.08
N ALA A 395 -24.15 12.25 -5.39
CA ALA A 395 -25.01 13.24 -6.03
C ALA A 395 -26.47 13.20 -5.54
N THR A 396 -26.88 12.18 -4.78
CA THR A 396 -28.18 12.20 -4.09
C THR A 396 -28.19 13.03 -2.79
N GLY A 397 -27.05 13.63 -2.41
CA GLY A 397 -26.85 14.24 -1.09
C GLY A 397 -26.55 13.20 0.00
N CYS A 398 -26.78 11.92 -0.27
CA CYS A 398 -26.50 10.83 0.63
C CYS A 398 -25.08 10.28 0.35
N GLY A 399 -24.90 8.97 0.49
CA GLY A 399 -23.63 8.27 0.47
C GLY A 399 -23.69 7.17 1.51
N SER A 400 -23.53 5.93 1.07
CA SER A 400 -23.42 4.75 1.93
C SER A 400 -22.21 4.87 2.83
N ASP A 401 -22.20 4.05 3.87
CA ASP A 401 -21.02 3.80 4.68
C ASP A 401 -19.80 3.47 3.80
N THR A 402 -19.97 2.58 2.83
CA THR A 402 -18.92 2.11 1.92
C THR A 402 -18.34 3.24 1.07
N THR A 403 -19.19 4.09 0.49
CA THR A 403 -18.75 5.23 -0.32
C THR A 403 -18.09 6.32 0.51
N VAL A 404 -18.56 6.58 1.73
CA VAL A 404 -17.94 7.55 2.63
C VAL A 404 -16.63 7.02 3.23
N ASP A 405 -16.54 5.73 3.54
CA ASP A 405 -15.30 5.08 3.96
C ASP A 405 -14.25 5.12 2.85
N LEU A 406 -14.66 4.99 1.58
CA LEU A 406 -13.78 5.22 0.44
C LEU A 406 -13.22 6.65 0.45
N LEU A 407 -14.05 7.67 0.65
CA LEU A 407 -13.59 9.06 0.82
C LEU A 407 -12.60 9.17 1.99
N GLY A 408 -12.89 8.53 3.13
CA GLY A 408 -12.00 8.52 4.30
C GLY A 408 -10.63 7.89 4.02
N ARG A 409 -10.57 6.78 3.29
CA ARG A 409 -9.30 6.14 2.89
C ARG A 409 -8.48 7.01 1.95
N HIS A 410 -9.13 7.69 1.00
CA HIS A 410 -8.48 8.67 0.13
C HIS A 410 -7.89 9.84 0.91
N GLN A 411 -8.63 10.37 1.88
CA GLN A 411 -8.16 11.45 2.74
C GLN A 411 -6.96 11.03 3.60
N LEU A 412 -6.96 9.79 4.10
CA LEU A 412 -5.80 9.23 4.81
C LEU A 412 -4.57 9.10 3.90
N ALA A 413 -4.74 8.68 2.64
CA ALA A 413 -3.65 8.62 1.67
C ALA A 413 -3.04 10.01 1.41
N LEU A 414 -3.89 11.03 1.20
CA LEU A 414 -3.44 12.43 1.08
C LEU A 414 -2.66 12.90 2.31
N VAL A 415 -3.11 12.55 3.51
CA VAL A 415 -2.39 12.89 4.75
C VAL A 415 -1.02 12.19 4.82
N ARG A 416 -0.93 10.92 4.41
CA ARG A 416 0.35 10.19 4.34
C ARG A 416 1.33 10.86 3.37
N GLU A 417 0.85 11.30 2.20
CA GLU A 417 1.66 12.05 1.24
C GLU A 417 2.13 13.40 1.80
N LEU A 418 1.21 14.18 2.39
CA LEU A 418 1.53 15.45 3.03
C LEU A 418 2.57 15.27 4.14
N LEU A 419 2.45 14.23 4.95
CA LEU A 419 3.42 13.91 5.99
C LEU A 419 4.82 13.62 5.39
N GLY A 420 4.88 12.89 4.27
CA GLY A 420 6.12 12.67 3.52
C GLY A 420 6.75 13.98 3.03
N HIS A 421 5.94 14.91 2.52
CA HIS A 421 6.40 16.25 2.11
C HIS A 421 6.89 17.11 3.29
N VAL A 422 6.17 17.09 4.42
CA VAL A 422 6.59 17.77 5.66
C VAL A 422 7.94 17.21 6.14
N ARG A 423 8.14 15.90 6.04
CA ARG A 423 9.42 15.28 6.36
C ARG A 423 10.53 15.69 5.39
N HIS A 424 10.25 15.69 4.09
CA HIS A 424 11.26 16.08 3.09
C HIS A 424 11.73 17.52 3.29
N THR A 425 10.80 18.45 3.53
CA THR A 425 11.11 19.87 3.74
C THR A 425 11.92 20.13 5.02
N THR A 426 11.64 19.40 6.10
CA THR A 426 12.38 19.52 7.39
C THR A 426 13.82 19.00 7.33
N THR A 427 14.15 18.01 6.48
CA THR A 427 15.53 17.51 6.35
C THR A 427 16.53 18.49 5.72
N ARG A 428 16.05 19.60 5.16
CA ARG A 428 16.88 20.62 4.48
C ARG A 428 17.31 21.76 5.39
N THR A 429 16.90 21.75 6.67
CA THR A 429 17.23 22.76 7.68
C THR A 429 18.52 22.36 8.45
N PRO A 430 19.41 23.30 8.84
CA PRO A 430 20.71 22.95 9.46
C PRO A 430 20.57 22.13 10.75
N ALA A 431 21.57 21.30 11.03
CA ALA A 431 21.61 20.41 12.19
C ALA A 431 21.68 21.18 13.53
N GLY A 432 20.85 20.75 14.49
CA GLY A 432 20.79 21.19 15.88
C GLY A 432 19.97 20.16 16.69
N GLY A 433 19.88 20.31 18.02
CA GLY A 433 19.23 19.32 18.89
C GLY A 433 17.80 18.95 18.47
N ASP A 434 16.98 19.91 18.01
CA ASP A 434 15.62 19.63 17.55
C ASP A 434 15.54 18.80 16.26
N ALA A 435 16.59 18.79 15.43
CA ALA A 435 16.63 17.97 14.22
C ALA A 435 16.92 16.49 14.52
N GLU A 436 17.69 16.20 15.58
CA GLU A 436 17.98 14.84 16.03
C GLU A 436 16.73 14.18 16.61
N ASP A 437 15.99 14.88 17.48
CA ASP A 437 14.73 14.35 18.04
C ASP A 437 13.65 14.18 16.96
N ALA A 438 13.61 15.08 15.96
CA ALA A 438 12.71 14.92 14.80
C ALA A 438 13.03 13.64 14.01
N GLN A 439 14.32 13.32 13.85
CA GLN A 439 14.80 12.13 13.18
C GLN A 439 14.43 10.86 13.95
N GLU A 440 14.59 10.87 15.28
CA GLU A 440 14.23 9.74 16.14
C GLU A 440 12.70 9.53 16.19
N ALA A 441 11.93 10.61 16.28
CA ALA A 441 10.47 10.56 16.17
C ALA A 441 10.02 9.98 14.82
N TRP A 442 10.66 10.39 13.72
CA TRP A 442 10.36 9.84 12.38
C TRP A 442 10.70 8.34 12.27
N GLN A 443 11.83 7.91 12.82
CA GLN A 443 12.21 6.49 12.86
C GLN A 443 11.22 5.69 13.69
N THR A 444 10.80 6.22 14.84
CA THR A 444 9.77 5.60 15.69
C THR A 444 8.46 5.47 14.94
N LEU A 445 7.99 6.53 14.28
CA LEU A 445 6.77 6.50 13.48
C LEU A 445 6.86 5.48 12.32
N THR A 446 7.98 5.40 11.63
CA THR A 446 8.19 4.43 10.53
C THR A 446 8.21 2.99 11.05
N ALA A 447 8.84 2.74 12.19
CA ALA A 447 8.85 1.44 12.84
C ALA A 447 7.44 1.04 13.33
N LEU A 448 6.67 2.00 13.84
CA LEU A 448 5.27 1.79 14.22
C LEU A 448 4.38 1.54 13.01
N ASP A 449 4.59 2.23 11.88
CA ASP A 449 3.80 2.00 10.66
C ASP A 449 4.01 0.58 10.13
N SER A 450 5.23 0.06 10.25
CA SER A 450 5.53 -1.33 9.87
C SER A 450 4.92 -2.36 10.82
N ALA A 451 4.85 -2.06 12.13
CA ALA A 451 4.54 -3.06 13.15
C ALA A 451 3.14 -2.93 13.78
N ALA A 452 2.49 -1.78 13.63
CA ALA A 452 1.16 -1.45 14.12
C ALA A 452 0.49 -0.38 13.21
N PRO A 453 0.32 -0.66 11.90
CA PRO A 453 -0.18 0.32 10.91
C PRO A 453 -1.54 0.92 11.30
N GLU A 454 -2.45 0.11 11.86
CA GLU A 454 -3.77 0.56 12.33
C GLU A 454 -3.70 1.70 13.36
N ALA A 455 -2.69 1.68 14.23
CA ALA A 455 -2.49 2.73 15.23
C ALA A 455 -2.00 4.03 14.58
N VAL A 456 -1.13 3.93 13.59
CA VAL A 456 -0.64 5.07 12.80
C VAL A 456 -1.78 5.65 11.97
N ASP A 457 -2.52 4.82 11.24
CA ASP A 457 -3.67 5.23 10.44
C ASP A 457 -4.74 5.92 11.26
N THR A 458 -5.01 5.43 12.47
CA THR A 458 -5.96 6.09 13.38
C THR A 458 -5.51 7.51 13.76
N VAL A 459 -4.21 7.72 14.00
CA VAL A 459 -3.68 9.06 14.31
C VAL A 459 -3.69 9.96 13.08
N LEU A 460 -3.27 9.45 11.93
CA LEU A 460 -3.22 10.21 10.68
C LEU A 460 -4.61 10.56 10.15
N ALA A 461 -5.60 9.70 10.38
CA ALA A 461 -7.00 9.96 10.06
C ALA A 461 -7.66 10.99 10.99
N HIS A 462 -6.97 11.48 12.04
CA HIS A 462 -7.49 12.55 12.88
C HIS A 462 -7.64 13.84 12.04
N PRO A 463 -8.83 14.47 11.98
CA PRO A 463 -9.13 15.54 11.02
C PRO A 463 -8.17 16.74 11.06
N TYR A 464 -7.54 16.98 12.21
CA TYR A 464 -6.65 18.11 12.42
C TYR A 464 -5.17 17.84 12.13
N VAL A 465 -4.81 16.65 11.62
CA VAL A 465 -3.47 16.37 11.11
C VAL A 465 -3.24 17.04 9.75
N ARG A 466 -4.24 17.03 8.84
CA ARG A 466 -4.10 17.69 7.53
C ARG A 466 -3.90 19.21 7.64
N PRO A 467 -4.69 19.98 8.42
CA PRO A 467 -4.46 21.42 8.60
C PRO A 467 -3.09 21.73 9.21
N TRP A 468 -2.60 20.90 10.14
CA TRP A 468 -1.23 20.99 10.64
C TRP A 468 -0.21 20.83 9.51
N ALA A 469 -0.33 19.76 8.72
CA ALA A 469 0.62 19.45 7.66
C ALA A 469 0.69 20.57 6.61
N LEU A 470 -0.46 21.11 6.19
CA LEU A 470 -0.54 22.24 5.26
C LEU A 470 0.12 23.50 5.84
N SER A 471 -0.16 23.82 7.11
CA SER A 471 0.49 24.95 7.78
C SER A 471 2.01 24.77 7.91
N SER A 472 2.48 23.54 8.16
CA SER A 472 3.90 23.19 8.19
C SER A 472 4.60 23.39 6.86
N LEU A 473 3.88 23.20 5.75
CA LEU A 473 4.36 23.46 4.39
C LEU A 473 4.22 24.93 3.96
N GLY A 474 3.76 25.81 4.85
CA GLY A 474 3.54 27.23 4.56
C GLY A 474 2.30 27.51 3.70
N VAL A 475 1.44 26.50 3.47
CA VAL A 475 0.15 26.67 2.80
C VAL A 475 -0.81 27.29 3.81
N ARG A 476 -1.11 28.59 3.64
CA ARG A 476 -2.14 29.24 4.44
C ARG A 476 -3.52 28.86 3.89
N PRO A 477 -4.51 28.56 4.75
CA PRO A 477 -5.87 28.40 4.28
C PRO A 477 -6.33 29.71 3.62
N PRO A 478 -7.08 29.66 2.51
CA PRO A 478 -7.70 30.84 1.95
C PRO A 478 -8.63 31.42 3.02
N THR A 479 -8.25 32.56 3.61
CA THR A 479 -9.10 33.26 4.58
C THR A 479 -10.38 33.66 3.86
N ARG A 480 -11.49 33.01 4.22
CA ARG A 480 -12.83 33.45 3.85
C ARG A 480 -12.97 34.89 4.36
N PRO A 481 -13.31 35.90 3.53
CA PRO A 481 -13.72 37.18 4.09
C PRO A 481 -14.96 36.93 4.94
N ALA A 482 -14.90 37.33 6.21
CA ALA A 482 -16.03 37.27 7.11
C ALA A 482 -17.20 38.05 6.50
N ALA A 483 -18.36 37.42 6.41
CA ALA A 483 -19.58 38.11 6.05
C ALA A 483 -19.99 39.01 7.23
N GLY A 484 -19.74 40.32 7.14
CA GLY A 484 -20.20 41.26 8.15
C GLY A 484 -19.57 42.65 8.12
N LYS A 485 -20.32 43.60 7.53
CA LYS A 485 -20.22 45.07 7.60
C LYS A 485 -19.18 45.76 6.70
N ALA A 486 -19.69 46.25 5.57
CA ALA A 486 -19.16 47.42 4.89
C ALA A 486 -19.30 48.66 5.80
N GLY A 487 -18.21 49.38 5.99
CA GLY A 487 -18.16 50.67 6.68
C GLY A 487 -17.14 50.71 7.81
N ASP A 488 -15.86 50.90 7.50
CA ASP A 488 -15.15 52.16 7.78
C ASP A 488 -13.78 52.14 7.09
N ALA A 489 -13.36 53.29 6.57
CA ALA A 489 -12.09 53.46 5.88
C ALA A 489 -10.99 53.81 6.91
N GLY A 490 -9.86 53.10 6.86
CA GLY A 490 -8.61 53.54 7.49
C GLY A 490 -7.96 52.52 8.42
N GLY A 491 -7.21 51.57 7.85
CA GLY A 491 -6.32 50.70 8.62
C GLY A 491 -5.21 50.17 7.71
N THR A 492 -3.99 50.66 7.93
CA THR A 492 -2.77 50.25 7.22
C THR A 492 -2.62 48.73 7.22
N ALA A 493 -2.35 48.16 6.04
CA ALA A 493 -1.95 46.77 5.90
C ALA A 493 -0.82 46.45 6.90
N PRO A 494 -0.90 45.35 7.68
CA PRO A 494 0.23 44.94 8.50
C PRO A 494 1.37 44.55 7.55
N ALA A 495 2.54 45.14 7.78
CA ALA A 495 3.76 44.82 7.07
C ALA A 495 4.04 43.31 7.11
N GLU A 496 4.51 42.77 5.99
CA GLU A 496 5.05 41.41 5.91
C GLU A 496 6.12 41.19 7.00
N PRO A 497 6.01 40.16 7.86
CA PRO A 497 7.14 39.77 8.67
C PRO A 497 8.09 38.95 7.78
N ALA A 498 9.19 39.57 7.39
CA ALA A 498 10.39 38.87 6.93
C ALA A 498 10.89 37.96 8.07
N GLY A 499 10.49 36.68 8.07
CA GLY A 499 10.90 35.71 9.11
C GLY A 499 10.29 34.30 9.09
N GLY A 500 9.47 33.92 8.10
CA GLY A 500 8.59 32.74 8.17
C GLY A 500 9.24 31.34 8.15
N GLY A 501 10.51 31.19 7.76
CA GLY A 501 11.12 29.86 7.54
C GLY A 501 11.48 29.08 8.81
N SER A 502 11.70 29.75 9.94
CA SER A 502 12.09 29.10 11.21
C SER A 502 10.88 28.53 11.96
N GLU A 503 9.76 29.25 11.95
CA GLU A 503 8.55 28.86 12.67
C GLU A 503 7.80 27.69 12.00
N THR A 504 7.82 27.61 10.66
CA THR A 504 7.26 26.48 9.91
C THR A 504 8.02 25.18 10.18
N ALA A 505 9.35 25.24 10.20
CA ALA A 505 10.21 24.11 10.53
C ALA A 505 10.00 23.61 11.97
N ALA A 506 9.93 24.50 12.96
CA ALA A 506 9.64 24.13 14.34
C ALA A 506 8.24 23.49 14.49
N THR A 507 7.25 24.01 13.76
CA THR A 507 5.88 23.47 13.73
C THR A 507 5.82 22.08 13.09
N ALA A 508 6.57 21.87 12.01
CA ALA A 508 6.72 20.58 11.34
C ALA A 508 7.40 19.53 12.22
N THR A 509 8.54 19.86 12.82
CA THR A 509 9.26 18.97 13.73
C THR A 509 8.39 18.57 14.92
N ARG A 510 7.71 19.53 15.54
CA ARG A 510 6.82 19.27 16.68
C ARG A 510 5.71 18.28 16.31
N GLY A 511 4.98 18.53 15.22
CA GLY A 511 3.85 17.68 14.89
C GLY A 511 4.24 16.25 14.48
N ILE A 512 5.42 16.04 13.87
CA ILE A 512 5.95 14.68 13.63
C ILE A 512 6.12 13.95 14.96
N ALA A 513 6.70 14.61 15.97
CA ALA A 513 6.89 14.04 17.30
C ALA A 513 5.56 13.79 18.03
N GLU A 514 4.61 14.72 17.96
CA GLU A 514 3.25 14.55 18.51
C GLU A 514 2.54 13.33 17.88
N ILE A 515 2.64 13.16 16.55
CA ILE A 515 2.05 12.03 15.82
C ILE A 515 2.73 10.71 16.21
N ALA A 516 4.06 10.67 16.24
CA ALA A 516 4.82 9.49 16.65
C ALA A 516 4.49 9.06 18.09
N ALA A 517 4.42 10.01 19.02
CA ALA A 517 4.04 9.76 20.39
C ALA A 517 2.59 9.26 20.51
N ALA A 518 1.64 9.88 19.82
CA ALA A 518 0.25 9.44 19.82
C ALA A 518 0.09 8.03 19.23
N ALA A 519 0.80 7.72 18.14
CA ALA A 519 0.80 6.40 17.52
C ALA A 519 1.38 5.34 18.45
N ALA A 520 2.48 5.65 19.16
CA ALA A 520 3.07 4.77 20.16
C ALA A 520 2.09 4.42 21.29
N VAL A 521 1.41 5.44 21.83
CA VAL A 521 0.40 5.26 22.89
C VAL A 521 -0.77 4.42 22.39
N ARG A 522 -1.25 4.65 21.17
CA ARG A 522 -2.34 3.84 20.58
C ARG A 522 -1.93 2.39 20.30
N ALA A 523 -0.68 2.16 19.89
CA ALA A 523 -0.17 0.82 19.67
C ALA A 523 -0.03 0.03 20.98
N GLY A 524 0.00 0.69 22.14
CA GLY A 524 0.23 0.05 23.44
C GLY A 524 1.62 -0.58 23.56
N ARG A 525 2.59 -0.11 22.76
CA ARG A 525 3.94 -0.68 22.70
C ARG A 525 4.93 0.22 23.44
N PRO A 526 5.92 -0.36 24.15
CA PRO A 526 6.97 0.41 24.79
C PRO A 526 7.76 1.23 23.76
N ALA A 527 7.60 2.55 23.83
CA ALA A 527 8.38 3.51 23.05
C ALA A 527 8.51 4.80 23.84
N ALA A 528 9.63 5.50 23.66
CA ALA A 528 9.88 6.82 24.22
C ALA A 528 10.05 7.80 23.07
N VAL A 529 9.29 8.89 23.07
CA VAL A 529 9.37 9.94 22.05
C VAL A 529 9.57 11.27 22.74
N VAL A 530 10.60 12.01 22.33
CA VAL A 530 10.82 13.38 22.77
C VAL A 530 9.93 14.30 21.94
N VAL A 531 9.07 15.06 22.60
CA VAL A 531 8.09 15.95 21.98
C VAL A 531 8.40 17.39 22.41
N PRO A 532 8.67 18.30 21.45
CA PRO A 532 8.79 19.73 21.75
C PRO A 532 7.48 20.29 22.31
N VAL A 533 7.58 21.09 23.35
CA VAL A 533 6.43 21.73 24.01
C VAL A 533 6.32 23.17 23.55
N ARG A 534 5.10 23.65 23.29
CA ARG A 534 4.83 25.05 22.98
C ARG A 534 3.68 25.58 23.82
N ASP A 535 3.85 26.79 24.36
CA ASP A 535 2.85 27.46 25.21
C ASP A 535 2.40 26.63 26.43
N GLY A 536 3.29 25.77 26.95
CA GLY A 536 2.98 24.87 28.06
C GLY A 536 2.01 23.75 27.69
N LEU A 537 1.85 23.41 26.40
CA LEU A 537 0.94 22.37 25.94
C LEU A 537 1.69 21.29 25.16
N LEU A 538 1.40 20.03 25.49
CA LEU A 538 1.78 18.87 24.71
C LEU A 538 0.51 18.24 24.13
N ARG A 539 0.41 18.22 22.81
CA ARG A 539 -0.72 17.63 22.09
C ARG A 539 -0.40 16.20 21.66
N LEU A 540 -1.34 15.29 21.86
CA LEU A 540 -1.32 13.96 21.26
C LEU A 540 -2.56 13.82 20.36
N PRO A 541 -2.44 13.99 19.02
CA PRO A 541 -3.58 13.90 18.12
C PRO A 541 -4.41 12.66 18.37
N SER A 542 -5.74 12.79 18.30
CA SER A 542 -6.76 11.77 18.61
C SER A 542 -6.85 11.31 20.07
N LEU A 543 -5.97 11.76 20.98
CA LEU A 543 -5.96 11.35 22.39
C LEU A 543 -6.31 12.50 23.35
N GLY A 544 -5.72 13.68 23.14
CA GLY A 544 -5.95 14.86 23.96
C GLY A 544 -4.72 15.74 24.11
N THR A 545 -4.79 16.69 25.05
CA THR A 545 -3.70 17.64 25.32
C THR A 545 -3.33 17.61 26.81
N LEU A 546 -2.04 17.65 27.11
CA LEU A 546 -1.49 17.78 28.45
C LEU A 546 -0.99 19.22 28.68
N ALA A 547 -1.43 19.85 29.77
CA ALA A 547 -0.87 21.12 30.22
C ALA A 547 0.40 20.87 31.05
N VAL A 548 1.56 21.19 30.48
CA VAL A 548 2.86 21.15 31.15
C VAL A 548 3.26 22.58 31.56
N GLY A 549 4.06 22.74 32.62
CA GLY A 549 4.44 24.06 33.12
C GLY A 549 5.04 24.96 32.01
N ALA A 550 4.79 26.28 32.07
CA ALA A 550 5.19 27.24 31.02
C ALA A 550 6.71 27.33 30.75
N GLY A 551 7.55 26.74 31.60
CA GLY A 551 9.01 26.67 31.43
C GLY A 551 9.50 25.45 30.64
N ALA A 552 8.66 24.44 30.42
CA ALA A 552 9.05 23.20 29.75
C ALA A 552 9.24 23.43 28.23
N GLY A 553 10.47 23.30 27.75
CA GLY A 553 10.75 23.32 26.30
C GLY A 553 10.52 21.97 25.61
N ARG A 554 10.55 20.87 26.36
CA ARG A 554 10.46 19.49 25.87
C ARG A 554 9.80 18.58 26.89
N ALA A 555 9.21 17.51 26.40
CA ALA A 555 8.71 16.42 27.22
C ALA A 555 9.03 15.06 26.59
N VAL A 556 9.24 14.05 27.42
CA VAL A 556 9.43 12.67 26.97
C VAL A 556 8.15 11.89 27.23
N VAL A 557 7.47 11.47 26.16
CA VAL A 557 6.28 10.62 26.23
C VAL A 557 6.72 9.16 26.19
N ARG A 558 6.41 8.39 27.23
CA ARG A 558 6.68 6.96 27.32
C ARG A 558 5.37 6.20 27.24
N ALA A 559 5.16 5.51 26.13
CA ALA A 559 4.01 4.63 25.93
C ALA A 559 4.22 3.28 26.61
N GLY A 560 3.14 2.71 27.14
CA GLY A 560 3.10 1.35 27.68
C GLY A 560 1.77 0.66 27.37
N ALA A 561 1.63 -0.59 27.78
CA ALA A 561 0.42 -1.37 27.50
C ALA A 561 -0.84 -0.80 28.20
N ASP A 562 -0.67 -0.22 29.39
CA ASP A 562 -1.77 0.22 30.26
C ASP A 562 -1.97 1.74 30.31
N GLY A 563 -1.24 2.49 29.49
CA GLY A 563 -1.28 3.96 29.48
C GLY A 563 0.03 4.57 29.03
N PHE A 564 0.29 5.80 29.46
CA PHE A 564 1.53 6.50 29.16
C PHE A 564 1.94 7.43 30.29
N THR A 565 3.23 7.73 30.35
CA THR A 565 3.78 8.76 31.22
C THR A 565 4.41 9.86 30.38
N VAL A 566 4.34 11.09 30.88
CA VAL A 566 5.01 12.23 30.28
C VAL A 566 5.95 12.80 31.32
N HIS A 567 7.23 12.91 30.99
CA HIS A 567 8.22 13.55 31.83
C HIS A 567 8.59 14.90 31.21
N ALA A 568 8.32 15.99 31.92
CA ALA A 568 8.64 17.35 31.50
C ALA A 568 9.17 18.14 32.71
N ASP A 569 10.32 18.80 32.54
CA ASP A 569 11.10 19.36 33.64
C ASP A 569 11.34 18.31 34.76
N ASP A 570 11.01 18.62 36.01
CA ASP A 570 11.13 17.72 37.17
C ASP A 570 9.82 17.00 37.54
N ARG A 571 8.79 17.06 36.68
CA ARG A 571 7.48 16.44 36.94
C ARG A 571 7.18 15.31 35.97
N THR A 572 6.69 14.21 36.53
CA THR A 572 6.13 13.09 35.76
C THR A 572 4.61 13.12 35.88
N TYR A 573 3.94 13.17 34.73
CA TYR A 573 2.50 13.09 34.60
C TYR A 573 2.14 11.68 34.17
N THR A 574 1.13 11.08 34.80
CA THR A 574 0.71 9.70 34.50
C THR A 574 -0.73 9.70 34.00
N VAL A 575 -0.95 9.02 32.87
CA VAL A 575 -2.27 8.79 32.31
C VAL A 575 -2.42 7.28 32.11
N ALA A 576 -3.10 6.63 33.05
CA ALA A 576 -3.37 5.19 33.02
C ALA A 576 -4.83 4.90 32.61
N ARG A 577 -5.08 3.74 32.01
CA ARG A 577 -6.44 3.33 31.59
C ARG A 577 -7.40 3.09 32.77
N ASN A 578 -6.89 2.70 33.93
CA ASN A 578 -7.67 2.23 35.08
C ASN A 578 -7.53 3.10 36.33
N GLU A 579 -6.82 4.22 36.24
CA GLU A 579 -6.64 5.16 37.35
C GLU A 579 -7.11 6.56 36.92
N PRO A 580 -7.52 7.42 37.87
CA PRO A 580 -7.78 8.82 37.56
C PRO A 580 -6.56 9.44 36.88
N ALA A 581 -6.74 9.96 35.67
CA ALA A 581 -5.67 10.66 34.96
C ALA A 581 -5.22 11.91 35.75
N ASP A 582 -3.96 12.31 35.56
CA ASP A 582 -3.45 13.56 36.13
C ASP A 582 -4.40 14.73 35.76
N PRO A 583 -4.77 15.63 36.70
CA PRO A 583 -5.67 16.76 36.42
C PRO A 583 -5.21 17.69 35.29
N ALA A 584 -3.91 17.69 34.97
CA ALA A 584 -3.35 18.44 33.84
C ALA A 584 -3.68 17.80 32.48
N TRP A 585 -4.10 16.53 32.44
CA TRP A 585 -4.48 15.83 31.23
C TRP A 585 -5.91 16.16 30.82
N GLN A 586 -6.06 16.66 29.60
CA GLN A 586 -7.35 16.96 28.99
C GLN A 586 -7.58 16.00 27.83
N GLY A 587 -8.07 14.80 28.15
CA GLY A 587 -8.41 13.80 27.14
C GLY A 587 -9.55 14.24 26.22
N SER A 588 -9.49 13.80 24.96
CA SER A 588 -10.58 13.95 23.98
C SER A 588 -11.82 13.22 24.47
N ARG A 589 -13.00 13.83 24.31
CA ARG A 589 -14.26 13.33 24.85
C ARG A 589 -15.00 12.52 23.79
N ARG A 590 -14.87 11.20 23.83
CA ARG A 590 -15.52 10.29 22.88
C ARG A 590 -16.88 9.81 23.40
N PHE A 591 -17.91 9.90 22.56
CA PHE A 591 -19.26 9.43 22.84
C PHE A 591 -19.60 8.27 21.92
N GLU A 592 -20.01 7.15 22.51
CA GLU A 592 -20.58 6.01 21.78
C GLU A 592 -22.11 6.15 21.78
N LEU A 593 -22.66 6.49 20.63
CA LEU A 593 -24.10 6.58 20.38
C LEU A 593 -24.56 5.37 19.56
N ASP A 594 -25.87 5.18 19.41
CA ASP A 594 -26.44 4.02 18.72
C ASP A 594 -26.03 3.97 17.23
N GLY A 595 -25.00 3.18 16.92
CA GLY A 595 -24.42 3.01 15.59
C GLY A 595 -23.52 4.15 15.13
N TRP A 596 -23.11 5.07 16.02
CA TRP A 596 -22.23 6.20 15.68
C TRP A 596 -21.29 6.55 16.82
N SER A 597 -20.00 6.66 16.52
CA SER A 597 -18.98 7.06 17.47
C SER A 597 -18.44 8.44 17.08
N VAL A 598 -18.52 9.40 18.01
CA VAL A 598 -18.14 10.79 17.74
C VAL A 598 -17.33 11.37 18.88
N THR A 599 -16.32 12.17 18.54
CA THR A 599 -15.46 12.86 19.51
C THR A 599 -15.81 14.34 19.56
N LEU A 600 -16.00 14.87 20.76
CA LEU A 600 -16.06 16.30 21.02
C LEU A 600 -14.64 16.80 21.26
N GLU A 601 -14.10 17.57 20.32
CA GLU A 601 -12.71 18.04 20.33
C GLU A 601 -12.64 19.53 20.67
N ASP A 602 -12.25 19.80 21.92
CA ASP A 602 -12.13 21.14 22.51
C ASP A 602 -10.71 21.45 23.04
N THR A 603 -9.73 20.62 22.68
CA THR A 603 -8.33 20.76 23.13
C THR A 603 -7.31 20.93 22.00
N ASP A 604 -7.58 20.39 20.82
CA ASP A 604 -6.63 20.41 19.70
C ASP A 604 -6.47 21.84 19.13
N PRO A 605 -5.26 22.45 19.16
CA PRO A 605 -5.05 23.81 18.65
C PRO A 605 -5.35 23.96 17.15
N TRP A 606 -5.22 22.88 16.37
CA TRP A 606 -5.44 22.90 14.92
C TRP A 606 -6.93 22.93 14.53
N ARG A 607 -7.84 22.83 15.51
CA ARG A 607 -9.29 23.04 15.32
C ARG A 607 -9.67 24.49 14.97
N ALA A 608 -8.73 25.44 15.05
CA ALA A 608 -8.97 26.83 14.66
C ALA A 608 -9.17 27.02 13.13
N CYS A 609 -9.00 25.97 12.33
CA CYS A 609 -9.18 26.01 10.87
C CYS A 609 -10.62 26.31 10.39
N HIS A 610 -11.62 26.26 11.27
CA HIS A 610 -13.03 26.48 10.92
C HIS A 610 -13.43 27.96 10.73
N GLY A 611 -12.52 28.92 10.90
CA GLY A 611 -12.77 30.34 10.65
C GLY A 611 -13.68 31.04 11.67
N HIS A 612 -14.04 30.35 12.76
CA HIS A 612 -14.81 30.88 13.88
C HIS A 612 -14.07 30.60 15.20
N PRO A 613 -14.24 31.45 16.23
CA PRO A 613 -13.64 31.22 17.53
C PRO A 613 -14.12 29.90 18.16
N ALA A 614 -13.19 28.98 18.39
CA ALA A 614 -13.47 27.74 19.08
C ALA A 614 -13.78 28.00 20.56
N HIS A 615 -14.66 27.19 21.14
CA HIS A 615 -14.90 27.23 22.58
C HIS A 615 -13.63 26.80 23.34
N PRO A 616 -13.34 27.40 24.51
CA PRO A 616 -12.33 26.87 25.43
C PRO A 616 -12.75 25.48 25.95
N ARG A 617 -11.85 24.81 26.69
CA ARG A 617 -12.13 23.49 27.28
C ARG A 617 -13.47 23.51 28.03
N LEU A 618 -14.36 22.58 27.68
CA LEU A 618 -15.68 22.47 28.28
C LEU A 618 -15.59 21.93 29.71
N THR A 619 -16.41 22.49 30.58
CA THR A 619 -16.74 21.89 31.87
C THR A 619 -17.44 20.55 31.67
N GLU A 620 -17.44 19.69 32.70
CA GLU A 620 -18.11 18.39 32.63
C GLU A 620 -19.62 18.53 32.37
N GLY A 621 -20.25 19.54 32.97
CA GLY A 621 -21.67 19.82 32.74
C GLY A 621 -21.98 20.25 31.31
N GLU A 622 -21.11 21.05 30.69
CA GLU A 622 -21.27 21.45 29.28
C GLU A 622 -21.05 20.26 28.34
N ALA A 623 -20.06 19.42 28.61
CA ALA A 623 -19.81 18.20 27.85
C ALA A 623 -21.00 17.22 27.93
N GLU A 624 -21.60 17.07 29.12
CA GLU A 624 -22.80 16.26 29.30
C GLU A 624 -24.00 16.82 28.53
N ALA A 625 -24.17 18.14 28.54
CA ALA A 625 -25.22 18.79 27.78
C ALA A 625 -25.06 18.55 26.26
N TRP A 626 -23.82 18.64 25.75
CA TRP A 626 -23.49 18.24 24.38
C TRP A 626 -23.83 16.78 24.10
N ARG A 627 -23.46 15.85 24.99
CA ARG A 627 -23.78 14.42 24.84
C ARG A 627 -25.29 14.20 24.74
N ALA A 628 -26.08 14.85 25.58
CA ALA A 628 -27.53 14.74 25.59
C ALA A 628 -28.17 15.31 24.30
N ASP A 629 -27.70 16.47 23.84
CA ASP A 629 -28.18 17.10 22.60
C ASP A 629 -27.80 16.26 21.37
N LEU A 630 -26.57 15.75 21.30
CA LEU A 630 -26.12 14.86 20.23
C LEU A 630 -26.89 13.56 20.19
N THR A 631 -27.19 12.96 21.34
CA THR A 631 -28.02 11.75 21.42
C THR A 631 -29.40 11.98 20.82
N ARG A 632 -30.04 13.11 21.17
CA ARG A 632 -31.37 13.48 20.64
C ARG A 632 -31.32 13.81 19.15
N ALA A 633 -30.33 14.59 18.72
CA ALA A 633 -30.12 14.94 17.32
C ALA A 633 -29.88 13.70 16.46
N TRP A 634 -29.04 12.77 16.92
CA TRP A 634 -28.75 11.53 16.21
C TRP A 634 -29.96 10.60 16.11
N ALA A 635 -30.70 10.42 17.21
CA ALA A 635 -31.96 9.67 17.21
C ALA A 635 -32.99 10.27 16.24
N TRP A 636 -33.03 11.60 16.12
CA TRP A 636 -33.86 12.30 15.15
C TRP A 636 -33.40 12.02 13.71
N ILE A 637 -32.10 12.16 13.41
CA ILE A 637 -31.54 11.88 12.07
C ILE A 637 -31.85 10.45 11.64
N ARG A 638 -31.63 9.46 12.51
CA ARG A 638 -31.90 8.05 12.18
C ARG A 638 -33.37 7.76 11.88
N ARG A 639 -34.28 8.45 12.56
CA ARG A 639 -35.73 8.24 12.38
C ARG A 639 -36.26 9.00 11.15
N GLU A 640 -35.90 10.27 11.01
CA GLU A 640 -36.50 11.19 10.04
C GLU A 640 -35.68 11.31 8.74
N LEU A 641 -34.37 11.06 8.80
CA LEU A 641 -33.42 11.14 7.68
C LEU A 641 -32.55 9.86 7.57
N PRO A 642 -33.15 8.65 7.53
CA PRO A 642 -32.40 7.38 7.62
C PRO A 642 -31.37 7.19 6.51
N ARG A 643 -31.55 7.81 5.33
CA ARG A 643 -30.62 7.72 4.21
C ARG A 643 -29.29 8.47 4.44
N TYR A 644 -29.28 9.45 5.36
CA TYR A 644 -28.08 10.22 5.70
C TYR A 644 -27.27 9.57 6.82
N ALA A 645 -27.91 8.75 7.66
CA ALA A 645 -27.27 8.18 8.85
C ALA A 645 -26.03 7.32 8.54
N PRO A 646 -26.04 6.35 7.58
CA PRO A 646 -24.87 5.51 7.33
C PRO A 646 -23.62 6.31 6.96
N GLY A 647 -23.76 7.28 6.04
CA GLY A 647 -22.64 8.13 5.63
C GLY A 647 -22.12 9.01 6.75
N ILE A 648 -23.00 9.57 7.60
CA ILE A 648 -22.57 10.36 8.77
C ILE A 648 -21.81 9.47 9.76
N ALA A 649 -22.33 8.28 10.04
CA ALA A 649 -21.70 7.36 10.97
C ALA A 649 -20.30 6.92 10.53
N ALA A 650 -20.09 6.74 9.22
CA ALA A 650 -18.81 6.35 8.64
C ALA A 650 -17.78 7.50 8.63
N GLY A 651 -18.21 8.71 8.24
CA GLY A 651 -17.30 9.81 7.95
C GLY A 651 -17.20 10.91 9.00
N LEU A 652 -18.26 11.22 9.76
CA LEU A 652 -18.23 12.30 10.75
C LEU A 652 -17.72 11.80 12.11
N ARG A 653 -16.47 12.11 12.43
CA ARG A 653 -15.77 11.58 13.62
C ARG A 653 -15.56 12.62 14.71
N VAL A 654 -15.51 13.90 14.35
CA VAL A 654 -15.19 15.00 15.26
C VAL A 654 -16.20 16.13 15.17
N ILE A 655 -16.59 16.65 16.34
CA ILE A 655 -17.33 17.91 16.47
C ILE A 655 -16.48 18.87 17.30
N THR A 656 -16.22 20.05 16.75
CA THR A 656 -15.56 21.14 17.48
C THR A 656 -16.58 22.14 17.99
N PRO A 657 -16.70 22.33 19.32
CA PRO A 657 -17.56 23.34 19.89
C PRO A 657 -17.06 24.75 19.52
N LEU A 658 -17.96 25.61 19.04
CA LEU A 658 -17.69 27.02 18.77
C LEU A 658 -18.33 27.92 19.84
N LEU A 659 -17.82 29.14 19.97
CA LEU A 659 -18.50 30.19 20.74
C LEU A 659 -19.81 30.61 20.05
N PRO A 660 -20.90 30.85 20.81
CA PRO A 660 -22.18 31.27 20.25
C PRO A 660 -22.12 32.67 19.65
N SER A 661 -23.00 32.96 18.70
CA SER A 661 -23.16 34.31 18.15
C SER A 661 -23.67 35.28 19.21
N PRO A 662 -23.06 36.49 19.35
CA PRO A 662 -23.63 37.56 20.17
C PRO A 662 -25.03 37.98 19.72
N GLU A 663 -25.36 37.78 18.44
CA GLU A 663 -26.63 38.14 17.82
C GLU A 663 -27.67 37.00 17.87
N GLY A 664 -27.32 35.86 18.50
CA GLY A 664 -28.22 34.72 18.66
C GLY A 664 -28.42 33.86 17.41
N ALA A 665 -27.66 34.11 16.34
CA ALA A 665 -27.66 33.26 15.15
C ALA A 665 -26.95 31.92 15.40
N ASP A 666 -27.49 30.84 14.83
CA ASP A 666 -26.83 29.54 14.80
C ASP A 666 -25.53 29.64 13.99
N ILE A 667 -24.41 29.13 14.53
CA ILE A 667 -23.10 29.13 13.87
C ILE A 667 -22.67 27.68 13.66
N SER A 668 -22.33 27.37 12.41
CA SER A 668 -21.70 26.11 12.03
C SER A 668 -20.70 26.35 10.89
N SER A 669 -19.71 25.46 10.76
CA SER A 669 -18.67 25.55 9.74
C SER A 669 -17.99 24.21 9.50
N ALA A 670 -17.79 23.88 8.23
CA ALA A 670 -16.86 22.86 7.75
C ALA A 670 -15.60 23.50 7.16
N ALA A 671 -14.45 22.90 7.41
CA ALA A 671 -13.18 23.30 6.80
C ALA A 671 -12.81 22.31 5.69
N ARG A 672 -12.37 22.84 4.52
CA ARG A 672 -11.98 22.02 3.36
C ARG A 672 -10.91 20.98 3.70
N ASP A 673 -9.99 21.35 4.58
CA ASP A 673 -8.82 20.53 4.91
C ASP A 673 -9.00 19.69 6.19
N ALA A 674 -10.20 19.60 6.75
CA ALA A 674 -10.48 18.84 7.98
C ALA A 674 -11.57 17.79 7.77
N PHE A 675 -11.33 16.84 6.87
CA PHE A 675 -12.29 15.78 6.59
C PHE A 675 -12.67 15.01 7.86
N GLY A 676 -13.97 14.79 8.05
CA GLY A 676 -14.52 14.13 9.22
C GLY A 676 -14.70 14.99 10.46
N ALA A 677 -14.46 16.31 10.35
CA ALA A 677 -14.75 17.29 11.40
C ALA A 677 -15.76 18.36 10.95
N VAL A 678 -16.66 18.73 11.86
CA VAL A 678 -17.52 19.91 11.74
C VAL A 678 -17.40 20.75 13.01
N ALA A 679 -17.53 22.06 12.89
CA ALA A 679 -17.54 22.96 14.03
C ALA A 679 -18.92 23.60 14.20
N ILE A 680 -19.47 23.55 15.42
CA ILE A 680 -20.84 23.98 15.70
C ILE A 680 -20.87 24.72 17.04
N ALA A 681 -21.49 25.90 17.06
CA ALA A 681 -21.92 26.52 18.30
C ALA A 681 -23.21 25.82 18.75
N ARG A 682 -23.25 25.33 20.00
CA ARG A 682 -24.36 24.50 20.49
C ARG A 682 -25.70 25.25 20.34
N PRO A 683 -26.63 24.77 19.49
CA PRO A 683 -27.90 25.44 19.29
C PRO A 683 -28.85 25.17 20.47
N ALA A 684 -29.90 25.98 20.59
CA ALA A 684 -30.88 25.82 21.68
C ALA A 684 -31.75 24.57 21.52
N ALA A 685 -31.97 24.08 20.29
CA ALA A 685 -32.84 22.95 19.99
C ALA A 685 -32.05 21.78 19.37
N PRO A 686 -32.24 20.52 19.83
CA PRO A 686 -31.58 19.35 19.25
C PRO A 686 -31.88 19.11 17.77
N GLU A 687 -33.07 19.49 17.29
CA GLU A 687 -33.44 19.39 15.87
C GLU A 687 -32.64 20.37 15.02
N THR A 688 -32.31 21.55 15.55
CA THR A 688 -31.38 22.47 14.90
C THR A 688 -29.98 21.85 14.85
N LEU A 689 -29.52 21.20 15.92
CA LEU A 689 -28.25 20.47 15.89
C LEU A 689 -28.25 19.37 14.81
N ALA A 690 -29.35 18.62 14.68
CA ALA A 690 -29.51 17.63 13.60
C ALA A 690 -29.39 18.26 12.21
N LEU A 691 -30.05 19.41 11.98
CA LEU A 691 -29.94 20.17 10.73
C LEU A 691 -28.49 20.60 10.44
N LEU A 692 -27.80 21.17 11.43
CA LEU A 692 -26.41 21.62 11.27
C LEU A 692 -25.47 20.45 10.98
N LEU A 693 -25.64 19.31 11.64
CA LEU A 693 -24.83 18.11 11.39
C LEU A 693 -24.99 17.60 9.96
N VAL A 694 -26.23 17.42 9.48
CA VAL A 694 -26.46 16.93 8.11
C VAL A 694 -26.01 17.94 7.06
N HIS A 695 -26.11 19.25 7.36
CA HIS A 695 -25.68 20.34 6.48
C HIS A 695 -24.16 20.40 6.35
N GLU A 696 -23.45 20.57 7.47
CA GLU A 696 -21.99 20.74 7.45
C GLU A 696 -21.29 19.48 6.94
N PHE A 697 -21.84 18.30 7.20
CA PHE A 697 -21.27 17.07 6.66
C PHE A 697 -21.37 16.97 5.13
N GLN A 698 -22.30 17.68 4.48
CA GLN A 698 -22.28 17.78 3.01
C GLN A 698 -21.04 18.53 2.53
N HIS A 699 -20.68 19.64 3.18
CA HIS A 699 -19.48 20.39 2.84
C HIS A 699 -18.23 19.53 3.02
N VAL A 700 -18.16 18.74 4.10
CA VAL A 700 -17.07 17.79 4.35
C VAL A 700 -16.99 16.74 3.22
N LYS A 701 -18.10 16.10 2.85
CA LYS A 701 -18.13 15.09 1.79
C LYS A 701 -17.75 15.65 0.43
N LEU A 702 -18.33 16.78 0.03
CA LEU A 702 -18.04 17.40 -1.26
C LEU A 702 -16.62 17.94 -1.33
N GLY A 703 -16.07 18.42 -0.21
CA GLY A 703 -14.64 18.72 -0.10
C GLY A 703 -13.78 17.52 -0.49
N ALA A 704 -14.07 16.35 0.07
CA ALA A 704 -13.34 15.12 -0.28
C ALA A 704 -13.58 14.66 -1.72
N VAL A 705 -14.77 14.84 -2.29
CA VAL A 705 -15.03 14.55 -3.70
C VAL A 705 -14.20 15.45 -4.62
N LEU A 706 -14.15 16.75 -4.31
CA LEU A 706 -13.39 17.73 -5.08
C LEU A 706 -11.87 17.57 -4.92
N ASP A 707 -11.37 16.81 -3.94
CA ASP A 707 -9.97 16.40 -3.88
C ASP A 707 -9.66 15.23 -4.85
N LEU A 708 -10.70 14.53 -5.32
CA LEU A 708 -10.60 13.30 -6.13
C LEU A 708 -11.10 13.47 -7.57
N ALA A 709 -11.99 14.43 -7.82
CA ALA A 709 -12.62 14.64 -9.10
C ALA A 709 -12.87 16.13 -9.36
N ASP A 710 -12.39 16.60 -10.51
CA ASP A 710 -12.71 17.93 -11.00
C ASP A 710 -14.17 17.95 -11.46
N LEU A 711 -15.05 18.59 -10.68
CA LEU A 711 -16.46 18.76 -11.03
C LEU A 711 -16.71 20.03 -11.84
N TYR A 712 -15.73 20.93 -11.93
CA TYR A 712 -15.84 22.16 -12.69
C TYR A 712 -14.45 22.60 -13.14
N ASP A 713 -14.41 23.51 -14.12
CA ASP A 713 -13.18 24.14 -14.56
C ASP A 713 -12.68 25.16 -13.51
N PRO A 714 -11.53 24.92 -12.86
CA PRO A 714 -10.99 25.83 -11.84
C PRO A 714 -10.60 27.19 -12.41
N ALA A 715 -10.47 27.35 -13.73
CA ALA A 715 -10.23 28.63 -14.38
C ALA A 715 -11.48 29.53 -14.45
N CYS A 716 -12.67 29.02 -14.09
CA CYS A 716 -13.89 29.81 -14.06
C CYS A 716 -13.89 30.83 -12.90
N ASP A 717 -13.64 32.10 -13.23
CA ASP A 717 -13.65 33.25 -12.31
C ASP A 717 -15.01 33.97 -12.21
N THR A 718 -16.00 33.52 -12.99
CA THR A 718 -17.35 34.11 -13.00
C THR A 718 -18.05 33.92 -11.66
N LEU A 719 -18.73 34.98 -11.20
CA LEU A 719 -19.54 34.97 -9.99
C LEU A 719 -21.01 34.70 -10.33
N PHE A 720 -21.61 33.77 -9.61
CA PHE A 720 -22.99 33.32 -9.80
C PHE A 720 -23.88 33.75 -8.64
N TYR A 721 -25.14 34.01 -8.93
CA TYR A 721 -26.14 34.30 -7.92
C TYR A 721 -26.35 33.11 -6.97
N ALA A 722 -26.38 33.38 -5.65
CA ALA A 722 -26.64 32.39 -4.61
C ALA A 722 -27.96 32.74 -3.88
N PRO A 723 -29.04 31.94 -4.04
CA PRO A 723 -30.38 32.28 -3.52
C PRO A 723 -30.51 32.39 -1.98
N TRP A 724 -29.46 32.06 -1.24
CA TRP A 724 -29.43 32.04 0.23
C TRP A 724 -28.34 32.95 0.83
N ARG A 725 -27.58 33.69 0.01
CA ARG A 725 -26.58 34.66 0.48
C ARG A 725 -26.70 36.02 -0.21
N PRO A 726 -26.32 37.11 0.47
CA PRO A 726 -26.43 38.47 -0.08
C PRO A 726 -25.36 38.80 -1.13
N ASP A 727 -24.33 37.96 -1.30
CA ASP A 727 -23.23 38.14 -2.24
C ASP A 727 -23.15 36.98 -3.25
N PRO A 728 -22.80 37.26 -4.52
CA PRO A 728 -22.58 36.24 -5.53
C PRO A 728 -21.32 35.41 -5.23
N ARG A 729 -21.24 34.20 -5.78
CA ARG A 729 -20.25 33.18 -5.40
C ARG A 729 -19.47 32.67 -6.60
N PRO A 730 -18.18 32.31 -6.43
CA PRO A 730 -17.50 31.49 -7.44
C PRO A 730 -18.21 30.14 -7.58
N LEU A 731 -17.99 29.47 -8.70
CA LEU A 731 -18.70 28.24 -9.06
C LEU A 731 -18.59 27.14 -8.00
N GLU A 732 -17.39 26.92 -7.44
CA GLU A 732 -17.19 25.98 -6.31
C GLU A 732 -18.08 26.35 -5.11
N GLY A 733 -18.13 27.64 -4.77
CA GLY A 733 -18.91 28.14 -3.66
C GLY A 733 -20.42 27.95 -3.84
N LEU A 734 -20.90 28.05 -5.09
CA LEU A 734 -22.30 27.76 -5.43
C LEU A 734 -22.56 26.24 -5.39
N LEU A 735 -21.65 25.42 -5.91
CA LEU A 735 -21.74 23.95 -5.86
C LEU A 735 -21.79 23.44 -4.42
N GLN A 736 -20.88 23.92 -3.58
CA GLN A 736 -20.82 23.65 -2.14
C GLN A 736 -22.13 23.99 -1.45
N GLY A 737 -22.64 25.20 -1.66
CA GLY A 737 -23.92 25.62 -1.09
C GLY A 737 -25.08 24.77 -1.58
N THR A 738 -25.16 24.48 -2.88
CA THR A 738 -26.25 23.69 -3.48
C THR A 738 -26.30 22.29 -2.89
N TYR A 739 -25.14 21.64 -2.74
CA TYR A 739 -25.05 20.31 -2.16
C TYR A 739 -25.47 20.27 -0.68
N ALA A 740 -25.04 21.24 0.12
CA ALA A 740 -25.45 21.35 1.52
C ALA A 740 -26.94 21.64 1.70
N HIS A 741 -27.53 22.48 0.85
CA HIS A 741 -28.95 22.81 0.93
C HIS A 741 -29.86 21.65 0.51
N LEU A 742 -29.36 20.63 -0.20
CA LEU A 742 -30.13 19.41 -0.44
C LEU A 742 -30.52 18.72 0.88
N ALA A 743 -29.61 18.66 1.85
CA ALA A 743 -29.92 18.15 3.19
C ALA A 743 -30.89 19.06 3.97
N VAL A 744 -30.84 20.37 3.75
CA VAL A 744 -31.79 21.34 4.34
C VAL A 744 -33.20 21.12 3.78
N VAL A 745 -33.32 20.86 2.48
CA VAL A 745 -34.61 20.53 1.84
C VAL A 745 -35.21 19.28 2.46
N ASP A 746 -34.44 18.20 2.54
CA ASP A 746 -34.93 16.93 3.11
C ASP A 746 -35.28 17.05 4.60
N PHE A 747 -34.51 17.84 5.36
CA PHE A 747 -34.84 18.16 6.76
C PHE A 747 -36.21 18.84 6.89
N TRP A 748 -36.48 19.89 6.10
CA TRP A 748 -37.77 20.59 6.17
C TRP A 748 -38.92 19.75 5.63
N LEU A 749 -38.68 18.87 4.65
CA LEU A 749 -39.67 17.89 4.20
C LEU A 749 -40.04 16.93 5.33
N ALA A 750 -39.04 16.37 6.02
CA ALA A 750 -39.27 15.47 7.14
C ALA A 750 -39.99 16.17 8.31
N ARG A 751 -39.60 17.41 8.62
CA ARG A 751 -40.32 18.27 9.58
C ARG A 751 -41.77 18.50 9.17
N TRP A 752 -42.04 18.81 7.91
CA TRP A 752 -43.41 19.01 7.45
C TRP A 752 -44.25 17.73 7.57
N ARG A 753 -43.72 16.59 7.11
CA ARG A 753 -44.41 15.28 7.16
C ARG A 753 -44.69 14.79 8.57
N SER A 754 -43.81 15.10 9.53
CA SER A 754 -43.97 14.75 10.95
C SER A 754 -44.87 15.73 11.73
N GLY A 755 -45.56 16.67 11.06
CA GLY A 755 -46.43 17.67 11.71
C GLY A 755 -45.63 18.78 12.42
N GLY A 756 -44.39 18.98 12.01
CA GLY A 756 -43.40 19.76 12.70
C GLY A 756 -43.54 21.28 12.58
N GLY A 757 -44.33 21.90 13.46
CA GLY A 757 -44.33 23.34 13.72
C GLY A 757 -44.89 24.23 12.60
N GLN A 758 -45.38 25.41 12.98
CA GLN A 758 -45.98 26.37 12.05
C GLN A 758 -44.95 26.83 11.00
N GLY A 759 -45.28 26.70 9.71
CA GLY A 759 -44.44 27.19 8.60
C GLY A 759 -43.39 26.22 8.05
N ALA A 760 -43.35 24.95 8.48
CA ALA A 760 -42.44 23.96 7.90
C ALA A 760 -42.67 23.72 6.39
N GLU A 761 -43.94 23.66 5.95
CA GLU A 761 -44.29 23.58 4.53
C GLU A 761 -43.72 24.77 3.72
N THR A 762 -43.85 26.00 4.25
CA THR A 762 -43.30 27.20 3.63
C THR A 762 -41.78 27.17 3.54
N ARG A 763 -41.10 26.70 4.61
CA ARG A 763 -39.63 26.56 4.60
C ARG A 763 -39.17 25.49 3.63
N PHE A 764 -39.84 24.35 3.58
CA PHE A 764 -39.60 23.30 2.60
C PHE A 764 -39.73 23.86 1.18
N SER A 765 -40.84 24.53 0.85
CA SER A 765 -41.03 25.17 -0.46
C SER A 765 -39.91 26.15 -0.78
N ARG A 766 -39.55 27.02 0.17
CA ARG A 766 -38.48 28.02 -0.01
C ARG A 766 -37.15 27.35 -0.35
N TRP A 767 -36.68 26.43 0.51
CA TRP A 767 -35.38 25.81 0.34
C TRP A 767 -35.32 24.93 -0.91
N ARG A 768 -36.41 24.23 -1.24
CA ARG A 768 -36.47 23.42 -2.46
C ARG A 768 -36.36 24.31 -3.70
N ASP A 769 -37.17 25.37 -3.78
CA ASP A 769 -37.21 26.23 -4.96
C ASP A 769 -35.87 26.99 -5.13
N GLN A 770 -35.26 27.44 -4.03
CA GLN A 770 -33.92 28.06 -4.02
C GLN A 770 -32.80 27.08 -4.44
N THR A 771 -32.84 25.85 -3.95
CA THR A 771 -31.85 24.82 -4.32
C THR A 771 -32.01 24.42 -5.78
N ALA A 772 -33.25 24.30 -6.28
CA ALA A 772 -33.53 24.04 -7.69
C ALA A 772 -32.98 25.14 -8.60
N GLU A 773 -33.16 26.41 -8.23
CA GLU A 773 -32.59 27.54 -8.98
C GLU A 773 -31.06 27.48 -9.05
N ALA A 774 -30.41 27.15 -7.94
CA ALA A 774 -28.96 27.00 -7.92
C ALA A 774 -28.48 25.81 -8.77
N VAL A 775 -29.20 24.68 -8.76
CA VAL A 775 -28.94 23.53 -9.64
C VAL A 775 -29.02 23.93 -11.13
N GLU A 776 -30.04 24.70 -11.52
CA GLU A 776 -30.15 25.19 -12.90
C GLU A 776 -29.05 26.21 -13.25
N THR A 777 -28.68 27.07 -12.29
CA THR A 777 -27.56 28.01 -12.46
C THR A 777 -26.23 27.29 -12.68
N LEU A 778 -25.96 26.24 -11.90
CA LEU A 778 -24.79 25.38 -12.06
C LEU A 778 -24.80 24.68 -13.43
N ALA A 779 -25.93 24.07 -13.82
CA ALA A 779 -26.07 23.37 -15.08
C ALA A 779 -25.91 24.31 -16.30
N GLY A 780 -26.37 25.55 -16.17
CA GLY A 780 -26.25 26.59 -17.19
C GLY A 780 -24.92 27.36 -17.19
N SER A 781 -24.00 27.07 -16.25
CA SER A 781 -22.75 27.83 -16.09
C SER A 781 -21.78 27.71 -17.28
N GLY A 782 -21.87 26.62 -18.05
CA GLY A 782 -20.92 26.30 -19.13
C GLY A 782 -19.53 25.88 -18.66
N ALA A 783 -19.30 25.77 -17.34
CA ALA A 783 -17.99 25.50 -16.73
C ALA A 783 -17.95 24.19 -15.92
N LEU A 784 -18.97 23.32 -16.05
CA LEU A 784 -18.94 21.99 -15.46
C LEU A 784 -18.15 21.02 -16.34
N THR A 785 -17.37 20.14 -15.71
CA THR A 785 -16.79 18.98 -16.39
C THR A 785 -17.87 17.93 -16.71
N GLN A 786 -17.53 16.85 -17.40
CA GLN A 786 -18.47 15.73 -17.60
C GLN A 786 -18.94 15.14 -16.27
N ALA A 787 -18.01 14.91 -15.33
CA ALA A 787 -18.33 14.44 -13.98
C ALA A 787 -19.19 15.46 -13.22
N GLY A 788 -18.87 16.75 -13.34
CA GLY A 788 -19.67 17.85 -12.82
C GLY A 788 -21.11 17.88 -13.32
N GLY A 789 -21.30 17.77 -14.63
CA GLY A 789 -22.62 17.73 -15.26
C GLY A 789 -23.44 16.54 -14.77
N ARG A 790 -22.81 15.37 -14.63
CA ARG A 790 -23.44 14.18 -14.04
C ARG A 790 -23.84 14.40 -12.59
N PHE A 791 -22.93 14.93 -11.78
CA PHE A 791 -23.17 15.21 -10.36
C PHE A 791 -24.32 16.19 -10.18
N VAL A 792 -24.31 17.33 -10.89
CA VAL A 792 -25.39 18.33 -10.86
C VAL A 792 -26.71 17.77 -11.38
N ALA A 793 -26.70 16.91 -12.39
CA ALA A 793 -27.90 16.20 -12.83
C ALA A 793 -28.44 15.24 -11.76
N GLY A 794 -27.56 14.63 -10.96
CA GLY A 794 -27.95 13.85 -9.77
C GLY A 794 -28.60 14.73 -8.70
N LEU A 795 -28.03 15.91 -8.39
CA LEU A 795 -28.63 16.88 -7.47
C LEU A 795 -30.05 17.26 -7.91
N ARG A 796 -30.24 17.51 -9.21
CA ARG A 796 -31.55 17.79 -9.80
C ARG A 796 -32.56 16.67 -9.55
N ARG A 797 -32.15 15.41 -9.77
CA ARG A 797 -33.01 14.23 -9.56
C ARG A 797 -33.31 13.98 -8.08
N ALA A 798 -32.42 14.39 -7.18
CA ALA A 798 -32.57 14.18 -5.75
C ALA A 798 -33.56 15.14 -5.09
N LEU A 799 -33.86 16.29 -5.72
CA LEU A 799 -34.84 17.24 -5.19
C LEU A 799 -36.25 16.61 -5.13
N PRO A 800 -36.94 16.68 -3.98
CA PRO A 800 -38.26 16.11 -3.82
C PRO A 800 -39.33 16.87 -4.61
N ALA A 801 -40.22 16.12 -5.24
CA ALA A 801 -41.31 16.65 -6.08
C ALA A 801 -42.61 16.95 -5.31
N ASP A 802 -42.63 16.80 -3.98
CA ASP A 802 -43.82 16.97 -3.14
C ASP A 802 -44.56 18.30 -3.38
N GLU A 803 -45.87 18.22 -3.64
CA GLU A 803 -46.69 19.41 -3.89
C GLU A 803 -47.04 20.13 -2.58
N VAL A 804 -46.65 21.40 -2.48
CA VAL A 804 -47.01 22.29 -1.37
C VAL A 804 -48.26 23.11 -1.69
N SER A 805 -48.94 23.55 -0.63
CA SER A 805 -50.08 24.46 -0.68
C SER A 805 -49.77 25.77 -1.43
N ALA A 806 -50.79 26.36 -2.04
CA ALA A 806 -50.64 27.61 -2.78
C ALA A 806 -50.17 28.77 -1.89
N ASP A 807 -50.56 28.78 -0.61
CA ASP A 807 -50.12 29.78 0.36
C ASP A 807 -48.65 29.64 0.72
N ALA A 808 -48.18 28.42 1.01
CA ALA A 808 -46.77 28.15 1.26
C ALA A 808 -45.91 28.56 0.06
N ARG A 809 -46.35 28.21 -1.16
CA ARG A 809 -45.67 28.58 -2.42
C ARG A 809 -45.60 30.09 -2.62
N ARG A 810 -46.69 30.82 -2.38
CA ARG A 810 -46.70 32.30 -2.46
C ARG A 810 -45.79 32.93 -1.42
N ALA A 811 -45.80 32.42 -0.19
CA ALA A 811 -44.94 32.92 0.88
C ALA A 811 -43.45 32.68 0.59
N ALA A 812 -43.09 31.49 0.11
CA ALA A 812 -41.73 31.17 -0.31
C ALA A 812 -41.23 32.07 -1.45
N ARG A 813 -42.05 32.29 -2.50
CA ARG A 813 -41.72 33.18 -3.61
C ARG A 813 -41.48 34.62 -3.18
N ARG A 814 -42.34 35.16 -2.29
CA ARG A 814 -42.14 36.53 -1.77
C ARG A 814 -40.77 36.72 -1.14
N VAL A 815 -40.33 35.76 -0.33
CA VAL A 815 -39.00 35.81 0.32
C VAL A 815 -37.88 35.70 -0.70
N ALA A 816 -38.02 34.84 -1.72
CA ALA A 816 -37.04 34.70 -2.79
C ALA A 816 -36.93 35.98 -3.65
N ASP A 817 -38.06 36.60 -4.01
CA ASP A 817 -38.10 37.84 -4.80
C ASP A 817 -37.56 39.04 -4.01
N GLU A 818 -37.79 39.08 -2.70
CA GLU A 818 -37.17 40.06 -1.81
C GLU A 818 -35.66 39.88 -1.75
N HIS A 819 -35.17 38.65 -1.54
CA HIS A 819 -33.74 38.34 -1.55
C HIS A 819 -33.08 38.63 -2.90
N ARG A 820 -33.75 38.34 -4.02
CA ARG A 820 -33.19 38.62 -5.34
C ARG A 820 -33.03 40.13 -5.58
N ARG A 821 -34.01 40.94 -5.16
CA ARG A 821 -33.94 42.40 -5.26
C ARG A 821 -32.85 43.03 -4.41
N THR A 822 -32.41 42.39 -3.32
CA THR A 822 -31.32 42.91 -2.49
C THR A 822 -29.93 42.58 -3.04
N VAL A 823 -29.81 41.55 -3.89
CA VAL A 823 -28.52 41.05 -4.40
C VAL A 823 -28.25 41.44 -5.86
N LEU A 824 -29.30 41.45 -6.69
CA LEU A 824 -29.24 41.84 -8.10
C LEU A 824 -30.08 43.12 -8.28
N PRO A 825 -29.49 44.31 -8.04
CA PRO A 825 -30.18 45.59 -8.24
C PRO A 825 -30.50 45.88 -9.71
#